data_AF-A0A930TLD5-F1
#
_entry.id   AF-A0A930TLD5-F1
#
_cell.length_a   1.000
_cell.length_b   1.000
_cell.length_c   1.000
_cell.angle_alpha   90.00
_cell.angle_beta   90.00
_cell.angle_gamma   90.00
#
_symmetry.space_group_name_H-M   'P 1'
#
loop_
_entity.id
_entity.type
_entity.pdbx_description
1 polymer ?
#
loop_
_entity_poly.entity_id
_entity_poly.type
_entity_poly.pdbx_seq_one_letter_code
_entity_poly.pdbx_strand_id
1 'polypeptide(L)'
;MAPSFSDIGTHWAKDCILELAQRRLVSGYPDGSFRPDATLTRAEFAVLMNNAFPQAQPVRPPLNFPDVPLSHWAHNAVQWGYTRGWFSGYPDGRFQPNIALPRMQAVVVLVTALRLQPLPSPDETLRHYFDDQATIPDWTRWAVATAVASDRVIVNYPNVRQFLPLQDATRGDVAAMLCRALSLPGVPPSSATWHLGIYDLKGSVTVPFERWRGSGRLMRDIQTLLTPFRLFPPGDWVSGRYDSPTEAALREFCGFYGLPTMDVGVFNARFAETLLQADPVDLILAYARDRGAVYQDYLAQESGFDASKLAFLDRGIASSPWATAIADYPTRLQQAPDGQTVASPGRTAVLTGSQQTVTYSPFPQRGIIPALDTAALNFLTGSILQACVCIGSFVDGQIWVRWLGKNALQPAQLWSSTKILPLLNVVAKANAIAAEVPVRECLVCPNGSRNGFGFYNLAADLVNYSSSIASSNAIAALFKQFSTPGELDSWVKQLTGNSALEFRGRYGENPLLSRPDLVRQSSGQRILSSPATDHAGNNFVSTYDLVRILAMLGWHNHLPVAARIPNAQWSSLETVVRAMGTDTARYLDVAIERLGLTSRIESPVILSKLGFGRSSIRDRTELTYLAMLQFVDPRPRKQGKPGMLRTVCMALLGAEASGDANAEARQLDARMAAEVTEILRRVVTQEMA
;
A
#
# COMPACT_ATOMS: atom_id res chain seq x y z
N MET A 1 16.84 -20.27 -6.84
CA MET A 1 16.16 -20.05 -5.55
C MET A 1 17.04 -19.17 -4.70
N ALA A 2 16.47 -18.20 -3.98
CA ALA A 2 17.23 -17.47 -2.97
C ALA A 2 17.72 -18.47 -1.90
N PRO A 3 18.96 -18.35 -1.40
CA PRO A 3 19.42 -19.20 -0.31
C PRO A 3 18.52 -19.01 0.91
N SER A 4 18.17 -20.10 1.59
CA SER A 4 17.38 -20.09 2.81
C SER A 4 17.98 -21.10 3.78
N PHE A 5 18.18 -20.70 5.03
CA PHE A 5 18.68 -21.60 6.09
C PHE A 5 17.61 -21.78 7.16
N SER A 6 17.47 -23.01 7.66
CA SER A 6 16.38 -23.40 8.58
C SER A 6 16.47 -22.75 9.97
N ASP A 7 17.65 -22.26 10.35
CA ASP A 7 18.01 -21.85 11.70
C ASP A 7 18.33 -20.36 11.85
N ILE A 8 18.06 -19.55 10.82
CA ILE A 8 18.28 -18.09 10.86
C ILE A 8 16.99 -17.28 10.87
N GLY A 9 15.81 -17.92 10.91
CA GLY A 9 14.51 -17.27 10.71
C GLY A 9 14.27 -16.02 11.55
N THR A 10 14.75 -16.03 12.81
CA THR A 10 14.69 -14.95 13.80
C THR A 10 16.07 -14.49 14.27
N HIS A 11 17.15 -14.99 13.66
CA HIS A 11 18.50 -14.66 14.08
C HIS A 11 18.84 -13.21 13.68
N TRP A 12 19.49 -12.46 14.55
CA TRP A 12 19.74 -11.02 14.35
C TRP A 12 20.61 -10.72 13.13
N ALA A 13 21.52 -11.64 12.78
CA ALA A 13 22.38 -11.55 11.59
C ALA A 13 21.73 -12.13 10.32
N LYS A 14 20.45 -12.51 10.35
CA LYS A 14 19.75 -13.19 9.24
C LYS A 14 19.96 -12.50 7.90
N ASP A 15 19.70 -11.19 7.85
CA ASP A 15 19.75 -10.45 6.61
C ASP A 15 21.18 -10.42 6.07
N CYS A 16 22.19 -10.24 6.93
CA CYS A 16 23.59 -10.37 6.54
C CYS A 16 23.96 -11.76 6.03
N ILE A 17 23.47 -12.81 6.70
CA ILE A 17 23.74 -14.20 6.30
C ILE A 17 23.15 -14.48 4.92
N LEU A 18 21.92 -14.04 4.67
CA LEU A 18 21.25 -14.19 3.38
C LEU A 18 21.96 -13.40 2.27
N GLU A 19 22.37 -12.16 2.55
CA GLU A 19 23.11 -11.32 1.61
C GLU A 19 24.46 -11.94 1.21
N LEU A 20 25.23 -12.43 2.19
CA LEU A 20 26.50 -13.10 1.92
C LEU A 20 26.30 -14.42 1.17
N ALA A 21 25.25 -15.18 1.50
CA ALA A 21 24.96 -16.45 0.84
C ALA A 21 24.52 -16.25 -0.61
N GLN A 22 23.72 -15.23 -0.91
CA GLN A 22 23.32 -14.87 -2.28
C GLN A 22 24.54 -14.56 -3.15
N ARG A 23 25.56 -13.95 -2.55
CA ARG A 23 26.84 -13.60 -3.18
C ARG A 23 27.85 -14.75 -3.18
N ARG A 24 27.46 -15.93 -2.66
CA ARG A 24 28.32 -17.13 -2.53
C ARG A 24 29.57 -16.89 -1.69
N LEU A 25 29.52 -15.94 -0.75
CA LEU A 25 30.63 -15.62 0.15
C LEU A 25 30.64 -16.53 1.37
N VAL A 26 29.45 -16.96 1.81
CA VAL A 26 29.26 -17.96 2.86
C VAL A 26 28.41 -19.12 2.34
N SER A 27 28.46 -20.26 3.01
CA SER A 27 27.62 -21.43 2.73
C SER A 27 27.13 -22.05 4.04
N GLY A 28 25.96 -22.68 3.98
CA GLY A 28 25.42 -23.48 5.07
C GLY A 28 25.90 -24.93 4.99
N TYR A 29 25.34 -25.75 5.87
CA TYR A 29 25.64 -27.17 5.99
C TYR A 29 24.68 -28.00 5.10
N PRO A 30 25.06 -29.25 4.76
CA PRO A 30 24.21 -30.14 3.94
C PRO A 30 22.83 -30.43 4.53
N ASP A 31 22.66 -30.22 5.84
CA ASP A 31 21.39 -30.37 6.57
C ASP A 31 20.44 -29.16 6.42
N GLY A 32 20.84 -28.11 5.67
CA GLY A 32 20.04 -26.91 5.45
C GLY A 32 20.21 -25.82 6.51
N SER A 33 21.09 -26.02 7.52
CA SER A 33 21.40 -25.04 8.56
C SER A 33 22.54 -24.11 8.16
N PHE A 34 22.62 -22.92 8.77
CA PHE A 34 23.78 -22.02 8.70
C PHE A 34 24.65 -22.11 9.95
N ARG A 35 24.06 -22.45 11.09
CA ARG A 35 24.61 -22.48 12.45
C ARG A 35 25.17 -21.12 12.88
N PRO A 36 24.32 -20.07 12.94
CA PRO A 36 24.81 -18.71 13.17
C PRO A 36 25.50 -18.52 14.52
N ASP A 37 25.12 -19.27 15.55
CA ASP A 37 25.71 -19.17 16.90
C ASP A 37 26.95 -20.07 17.09
N ALA A 38 27.30 -20.90 16.11
CA ALA A 38 28.51 -21.71 16.20
C ALA A 38 29.77 -20.83 16.07
N THR A 39 30.77 -21.09 16.92
CA THR A 39 32.07 -20.41 16.87
C THR A 39 32.81 -20.73 15.58
N LEU A 40 33.53 -19.75 15.04
CA LEU A 40 34.34 -19.91 13.84
C LEU A 40 35.80 -20.21 14.21
N THR A 41 36.42 -21.19 13.56
CA THR A 41 37.86 -21.44 13.71
C THR A 41 38.68 -20.42 12.90
N ARG A 42 39.95 -20.26 13.27
CA ARG A 42 40.90 -19.42 12.51
C ARG A 42 41.04 -19.85 11.05
N ALA A 43 41.05 -21.17 10.78
CA ALA A 43 41.11 -21.71 9.43
C ALA A 43 39.86 -21.39 8.60
N GLU A 44 38.67 -21.53 9.17
CA GLU A 44 37.42 -21.18 8.50
C GLU A 44 37.33 -19.68 8.21
N PHE A 45 37.80 -18.84 9.13
CA PHE A 45 37.85 -17.40 8.90
C PHE A 45 38.79 -17.01 7.76
N ALA A 46 39.96 -17.68 7.64
CA ALA A 46 40.86 -17.45 6.52
C ALA A 46 40.19 -17.77 5.16
N VAL A 47 39.35 -18.80 5.09
CA VAL A 47 38.55 -19.10 3.89
C VAL A 47 37.56 -17.99 3.59
N LEU A 48 36.79 -17.53 4.60
CA LEU A 48 35.83 -16.45 4.43
C LEU A 48 36.49 -15.16 3.93
N MET A 49 37.66 -14.81 4.48
CA MET A 49 38.42 -13.63 4.05
C MET A 49 38.88 -13.75 2.59
N ASN A 50 39.33 -14.92 2.15
CA ASN A 50 39.72 -15.12 0.75
C ASN A 50 38.52 -15.02 -0.21
N ASN A 51 37.33 -15.45 0.22
CA ASN A 51 36.10 -15.29 -0.55
C ASN A 51 35.65 -13.82 -0.61
N ALA A 52 35.72 -13.11 0.52
CA ALA A 52 35.27 -11.73 0.65
C ALA A 52 36.21 -10.74 -0.07
N PHE A 53 37.51 -11.01 -0.10
CA PHE A 53 38.52 -10.12 -0.66
C PHE A 53 39.43 -10.84 -1.68
N PRO A 54 38.86 -11.41 -2.77
CA PRO A 54 39.62 -12.25 -3.71
C PRO A 54 40.68 -11.46 -4.49
N GLN A 55 40.49 -10.14 -4.62
CA GLN A 55 41.37 -9.23 -5.37
C GLN A 55 42.55 -8.71 -4.55
N ALA A 56 42.64 -9.05 -3.26
CA ALA A 56 43.73 -8.58 -2.41
C ALA A 56 45.08 -9.16 -2.88
N GLN A 57 46.07 -8.28 -3.02
CA GLN A 57 47.40 -8.62 -3.51
C GLN A 57 48.31 -9.08 -2.36
N PRO A 58 49.20 -10.07 -2.59
CA PRO A 58 50.25 -10.43 -1.64
C PRO A 58 51.15 -9.23 -1.30
N VAL A 59 51.52 -9.11 -0.02
CA VAL A 59 52.42 -8.08 0.51
C VAL A 59 53.70 -8.67 1.11
N ARG A 60 53.78 -10.00 1.22
CA ARG A 60 54.97 -10.72 1.72
C ARG A 60 55.02 -12.16 1.18
N PRO A 61 56.20 -12.81 1.17
CA PRO A 61 56.36 -14.19 0.71
C PRO A 61 55.61 -15.20 1.60
N PRO A 62 55.32 -16.42 1.09
CA PRO A 62 54.65 -17.48 1.86
C PRO A 62 55.51 -17.99 3.02
N LEU A 63 54.85 -18.48 4.07
CA LEU A 63 55.48 -19.07 5.26
C LEU A 63 54.84 -20.43 5.55
N ASN A 64 55.66 -21.46 5.77
CA ASN A 64 55.16 -22.79 6.11
C ASN A 64 54.88 -22.89 7.61
N PHE A 65 53.61 -23.10 7.97
CA PHE A 65 53.19 -23.38 9.34
C PHE A 65 53.25 -24.89 9.61
N PRO A 66 54.01 -25.35 10.62
CA PRO A 66 54.16 -26.79 10.91
C PRO A 66 52.85 -27.51 11.23
N ASP A 67 51.84 -26.78 11.73
CA ASP A 67 50.52 -27.29 12.09
C ASP A 67 49.47 -27.12 10.98
N VAL A 68 49.88 -26.67 9.78
CA VAL A 68 49.03 -26.58 8.57
C VAL A 68 49.75 -27.23 7.38
N PRO A 69 49.92 -28.57 7.38
CA PRO A 69 50.59 -29.29 6.29
C PRO A 69 49.85 -29.12 4.95
N LEU A 70 50.50 -29.44 3.83
CA LEU A 70 49.92 -29.36 2.48
C LEU A 70 48.58 -30.12 2.35
N SER A 71 48.41 -31.19 3.12
CA SER A 71 47.18 -31.99 3.16
C SER A 71 46.05 -31.38 3.99
N HIS A 72 46.30 -30.31 4.75
CA HIS A 72 45.27 -29.64 5.53
C HIS A 72 44.30 -28.89 4.61
N TRP A 73 42.99 -29.08 4.79
CA TRP A 73 41.95 -28.53 3.91
C TRP A 73 42.03 -27.00 3.74
N ALA A 74 42.43 -26.29 4.80
CA ALA A 74 42.61 -24.84 4.80
C ALA A 74 44.02 -24.37 4.39
N HIS A 75 44.93 -25.26 3.96
CA HIS A 75 46.33 -24.91 3.69
C HIS A 75 46.46 -23.69 2.76
N ASN A 76 45.78 -23.73 1.61
CA ASN A 76 45.80 -22.61 0.67
C ASN A 76 45.20 -21.35 1.29
N ALA A 77 44.08 -21.46 2.00
CA ALA A 77 43.44 -20.29 2.58
C ALA A 77 44.33 -19.59 3.62
N VAL A 78 45.04 -20.37 4.44
CA VAL A 78 46.01 -19.90 5.42
C VAL A 78 47.22 -19.27 4.73
N GLN A 79 47.78 -19.91 3.70
CA GLN A 79 48.90 -19.36 2.92
C GLN A 79 48.55 -18.00 2.30
N TRP A 80 47.37 -17.89 1.69
CA TRP A 80 46.93 -16.65 1.06
C TRP A 80 46.62 -15.55 2.07
N GLY A 81 45.95 -15.89 3.17
CA GLY A 81 45.71 -14.94 4.27
C GLY A 81 47.03 -14.44 4.88
N TYR A 82 48.04 -15.32 4.99
CA TYR A 82 49.37 -14.93 5.43
C TYR A 82 50.04 -14.00 4.42
N THR A 83 50.17 -14.38 3.15
CA THR A 83 50.89 -13.58 2.15
C THR A 83 50.27 -12.21 1.92
N ARG A 84 48.94 -12.08 2.07
CA ARG A 84 48.19 -10.80 2.00
C ARG A 84 48.29 -9.92 3.25
N GLY A 85 48.98 -10.40 4.29
CA GLY A 85 49.22 -9.64 5.52
C GLY A 85 48.05 -9.65 6.51
N TRP A 86 47.02 -10.47 6.30
CA TRP A 86 45.85 -10.54 7.19
C TRP A 86 46.15 -11.28 8.50
N PHE A 87 47.00 -12.32 8.46
CA PHE A 87 47.33 -13.16 9.62
C PHE A 87 48.84 -13.25 9.86
N SER A 88 49.37 -13.00 11.05
CA SER A 88 50.83 -13.03 11.32
C SER A 88 51.39 -14.36 11.83
N GLY A 89 50.55 -15.32 12.25
CA GLY A 89 50.99 -16.51 13.01
C GLY A 89 51.25 -16.19 14.49
N TYR A 90 51.45 -17.22 15.32
CA TYR A 90 51.79 -17.08 16.74
C TYR A 90 53.31 -17.08 16.96
N PRO A 91 53.81 -16.56 18.11
CA PRO A 91 55.24 -16.51 18.41
C PRO A 91 55.95 -17.88 18.43
N ASP A 92 55.22 -18.97 18.61
CA ASP A 92 55.72 -20.36 18.56
C ASP A 92 55.89 -20.90 17.12
N GLY A 93 55.66 -20.06 16.11
CA GLY A 93 55.78 -20.41 14.70
C GLY A 93 54.58 -21.18 14.14
N ARG A 94 53.48 -21.32 14.88
CA ARG A 94 52.27 -22.04 14.47
C ARG A 94 51.16 -21.11 14.00
N PHE A 95 50.21 -21.63 13.21
CA PHE A 95 49.01 -20.88 12.81
C PHE A 95 47.84 -21.08 13.77
N GLN A 96 47.76 -22.26 14.39
CA GLN A 96 46.68 -22.77 15.22
C GLN A 96 45.33 -22.77 14.45
N PRO A 97 45.16 -23.63 13.43
CA PRO A 97 44.00 -23.57 12.52
C PRO A 97 42.66 -23.88 13.20
N ASN A 98 42.67 -24.73 14.24
CA ASN A 98 41.46 -25.30 14.84
C ASN A 98 41.00 -24.58 16.12
N ILE A 99 41.75 -23.59 16.61
CA ILE A 99 41.27 -22.79 17.74
C ILE A 99 40.17 -21.85 17.26
N ALA A 100 39.21 -21.61 18.13
CA ALA A 100 38.18 -20.60 17.91
C ALA A 100 38.83 -19.22 17.79
N LEU A 101 38.23 -18.37 16.96
CA LEU A 101 38.75 -17.03 16.65
C LEU A 101 38.11 -16.00 17.60
N PRO A 102 38.87 -15.34 18.47
CA PRO A 102 38.33 -14.26 19.30
C PRO A 102 37.87 -13.06 18.46
N ARG A 103 36.80 -12.39 18.91
CA ARG A 103 36.20 -11.21 18.24
C ARG A 103 37.23 -10.13 17.93
N MET A 104 38.14 -9.84 18.86
CA MET A 104 39.20 -8.84 18.63
C MET A 104 40.09 -9.21 17.44
N GLN A 105 40.40 -10.50 17.24
CA GLN A 105 41.26 -10.93 16.15
C GLN A 105 40.54 -10.83 14.80
N ALA A 106 39.24 -11.14 14.76
CA ALA A 106 38.43 -10.95 13.57
C ALA A 106 38.44 -9.48 13.12
N VAL A 107 38.32 -8.55 14.07
CA VAL A 107 38.36 -7.10 13.82
C VAL A 107 39.73 -6.66 13.33
N VAL A 108 40.82 -7.08 13.97
CA VAL A 108 42.19 -6.76 13.52
C VAL A 108 42.38 -7.18 12.06
N VAL A 109 42.02 -8.41 11.73
CA VAL A 109 42.12 -8.95 10.37
C VAL A 109 41.30 -8.13 9.37
N LEU A 110 40.06 -7.78 9.69
CA LEU A 110 39.18 -6.99 8.82
C LEU A 110 39.70 -5.56 8.62
N VAL A 111 40.16 -4.90 9.69
CA VAL A 111 40.77 -3.57 9.64
C VAL A 111 42.01 -3.58 8.73
N THR A 112 42.86 -4.60 8.88
CA THR A 112 44.04 -4.78 8.04
C THR A 112 43.66 -5.07 6.58
N ALA A 113 42.68 -5.94 6.33
CA ALA A 113 42.22 -6.27 4.98
C ALA A 113 41.64 -5.05 4.25
N LEU A 114 40.91 -4.19 4.98
CA LEU A 114 40.37 -2.93 4.48
C LEU A 114 41.39 -1.80 4.38
N ARG A 115 42.63 -2.01 4.86
CA ARG A 115 43.72 -1.01 4.91
C ARG A 115 43.31 0.30 5.60
N LEU A 116 42.51 0.20 6.67
CA LEU A 116 42.05 1.36 7.42
C LEU A 116 43.21 1.99 8.18
N GLN A 117 43.24 3.32 8.21
CA GLN A 117 44.33 4.06 8.84
C GLN A 117 44.16 4.08 10.37
N PRO A 118 45.22 3.78 11.15
CA PRO A 118 45.21 3.92 12.59
C PRO A 118 44.84 5.34 13.04
N LEU A 119 44.09 5.44 14.14
CA LEU A 119 43.77 6.74 14.73
C LEU A 119 44.93 7.29 15.57
N PRO A 120 45.07 8.62 15.68
CA PRO A 120 46.06 9.24 16.57
C PRO A 120 45.82 8.94 18.06
N SER A 121 44.56 8.82 18.51
CA SER A 121 44.20 8.57 19.92
C SER A 121 43.22 7.39 20.10
N PRO A 122 43.70 6.13 19.99
CA PRO A 122 42.87 4.93 20.14
C PRO A 122 42.17 4.83 21.51
N ASP A 123 42.87 5.14 22.60
CA ASP A 123 42.36 4.94 23.96
C ASP A 123 41.21 5.86 24.35
N GLU A 124 41.23 7.10 23.85
CA GLU A 124 40.13 8.01 24.00
C GLU A 124 38.89 7.47 23.28
N THR A 125 39.06 7.06 22.02
CA THR A 125 37.99 6.44 21.22
C THR A 125 37.41 5.21 21.91
N LEU A 126 38.24 4.28 22.37
CA LEU A 126 37.76 3.05 23.02
C LEU A 126 37.01 3.34 24.32
N ARG A 127 37.49 4.28 25.14
CA ARG A 127 36.79 4.73 26.37
C ARG A 127 35.41 5.32 26.10
N HIS A 128 35.21 5.95 24.95
CA HIS A 128 33.91 6.50 24.57
C HIS A 128 32.92 5.40 24.10
N TYR A 129 33.43 4.39 23.40
CA TYR A 129 32.59 3.42 22.68
C TYR A 129 32.37 2.09 23.39
N PHE A 130 33.26 1.61 24.25
CA PHE A 130 33.09 0.31 24.89
C PHE A 130 33.15 0.38 26.41
N ASP A 131 32.18 -0.26 27.06
CA ASP A 131 32.12 -0.34 28.52
C ASP A 131 33.19 -1.32 29.04
N ASP A 132 33.50 -2.34 28.23
CA ASP A 132 34.54 -3.32 28.48
C ASP A 132 35.87 -2.95 27.81
N GLN A 133 36.08 -1.68 27.46
CA GLN A 133 37.31 -1.21 26.79
C GLN A 133 38.59 -1.61 27.52
N ALA A 134 38.56 -1.71 28.85
CA ALA A 134 39.72 -2.08 29.66
C ALA A 134 40.17 -3.53 29.42
N THR A 135 39.30 -4.38 28.87
CA THR A 135 39.60 -5.78 28.53
C THR A 135 40.21 -5.93 27.14
N ILE A 136 40.25 -4.85 26.34
CA ILE A 136 40.83 -4.86 25.00
C ILE A 136 42.36 -4.83 25.12
N PRO A 137 43.07 -5.90 24.72
CA PRO A 137 44.53 -5.97 24.86
C PRO A 137 45.24 -4.91 24.04
N ASP A 138 46.29 -4.29 24.60
CA ASP A 138 47.02 -3.15 24.03
C ASP A 138 47.36 -3.30 22.54
N TRP A 139 47.85 -4.47 22.14
CA TRP A 139 48.24 -4.75 20.77
C TRP A 139 47.08 -4.71 19.75
N THR A 140 45.82 -4.82 20.20
CA THR A 140 44.61 -4.76 19.36
C THR A 140 43.91 -3.40 19.40
N ARG A 141 44.23 -2.55 20.39
CA ARG A 141 43.46 -1.33 20.67
C ARG A 141 43.42 -0.37 19.49
N TRP A 142 44.53 -0.22 18.78
CA TRP A 142 44.58 0.60 17.56
C TRP A 142 43.54 0.14 16.52
N ALA A 143 43.44 -1.17 16.29
CA ALA A 143 42.57 -1.72 15.26
C ALA A 143 41.11 -1.61 15.68
N VAL A 144 40.81 -1.95 16.94
CA VAL A 144 39.45 -1.87 17.47
C VAL A 144 38.96 -0.41 17.49
N ALA A 145 39.83 0.54 17.85
CA ALA A 145 39.48 1.97 17.80
C ALA A 145 39.22 2.43 16.36
N THR A 146 40.09 2.07 15.43
CA THR A 146 39.92 2.39 14.00
C THR A 146 38.65 1.75 13.42
N ALA A 147 38.34 0.51 13.80
CA ALA A 147 37.16 -0.23 13.38
C ALA A 147 35.86 0.48 13.80
N VAL A 148 35.85 1.03 15.01
CA VAL A 148 34.75 1.83 15.54
C VAL A 148 34.65 3.18 14.84
N ALA A 149 35.73 3.96 14.82
CA ALA A 149 35.68 5.34 14.32
C ALA A 149 35.39 5.42 12.81
N SER A 150 35.75 4.38 12.06
CA SER A 150 35.43 4.28 10.64
C SER A 150 33.99 3.82 10.39
N ASP A 151 33.31 3.23 11.38
CA ASP A 151 32.00 2.58 11.25
C ASP A 151 31.96 1.48 10.16
N ARG A 152 33.12 0.88 9.86
CA ARG A 152 33.25 -0.09 8.75
C ARG A 152 33.31 -1.54 9.16
N VAL A 153 33.45 -1.86 10.45
CA VAL A 153 33.75 -3.24 10.86
C VAL A 153 32.94 -3.67 12.08
N ILE A 154 32.83 -2.83 13.11
CA ILE A 154 32.23 -3.26 14.38
C ILE A 154 30.73 -3.48 14.23
N VAL A 155 30.26 -4.66 14.63
CA VAL A 155 28.84 -4.96 14.85
C VAL A 155 28.72 -5.59 16.22
N ASN A 156 28.00 -4.92 17.11
CA ASN A 156 27.71 -5.41 18.44
C ASN A 156 26.19 -5.44 18.59
N TYR A 157 25.63 -6.63 18.73
CA TYR A 157 24.20 -6.83 18.88
C TYR A 157 23.94 -7.89 19.97
N PRO A 158 22.92 -7.70 20.81
CA PRO A 158 22.11 -6.50 20.94
C PRO A 158 22.82 -5.37 21.72
N ASN A 159 23.86 -5.71 22.49
CA ASN A 159 24.57 -4.75 23.33
C ASN A 159 25.68 -4.04 22.55
N VAL A 160 25.32 -2.93 21.93
CA VAL A 160 26.23 -2.11 21.11
C VAL A 160 27.49 -1.65 21.85
N ARG A 161 27.46 -1.51 23.19
CA ARG A 161 28.56 -1.01 24.03
C ARG A 161 29.51 -2.09 24.57
N GLN A 162 29.21 -3.38 24.37
CA GLN A 162 30.10 -4.46 24.78
C GLN A 162 30.82 -5.03 23.56
N PHE A 163 32.14 -4.90 23.54
CA PHE A 163 32.95 -5.42 22.45
C PHE A 163 33.24 -6.92 22.59
N LEU A 164 33.39 -7.39 23.83
CA LEU A 164 33.71 -8.75 24.24
C LEU A 164 34.97 -9.26 23.53
N PRO A 165 36.13 -8.58 23.69
CA PRO A 165 37.31 -8.79 22.86
C PRO A 165 37.83 -10.23 22.88
N LEU A 166 37.72 -10.90 24.05
CA LEU A 166 38.22 -12.24 24.28
C LEU A 166 37.19 -13.34 23.99
N GLN A 167 35.93 -12.99 23.72
CA GLN A 167 34.92 -13.97 23.34
C GLN A 167 35.17 -14.48 21.92
N ASP A 168 34.94 -15.76 21.69
CA ASP A 168 35.02 -16.35 20.36
C ASP A 168 33.91 -15.82 19.44
N ALA A 169 34.28 -15.42 18.23
CA ALA A 169 33.36 -14.91 17.23
C ALA A 169 32.50 -16.05 16.66
N THR A 170 31.19 -15.85 16.66
CA THR A 170 30.26 -16.76 16.01
C THR A 170 30.22 -16.53 14.49
N ARG A 171 29.65 -17.49 13.75
CA ARG A 171 29.39 -17.33 12.32
C ARG A 171 28.47 -16.15 12.01
N GLY A 172 27.50 -15.88 12.89
CA GLY A 172 26.60 -14.72 12.81
C GLY A 172 27.33 -13.40 13.05
N ASP A 173 28.23 -13.36 14.03
CA ASP A 173 29.10 -12.20 14.28
C ASP A 173 29.93 -11.84 13.05
N VAL A 174 30.63 -12.83 12.51
CA VAL A 174 31.49 -12.65 11.34
C VAL A 174 30.67 -12.29 10.09
N ALA A 175 29.49 -12.89 9.90
CA ALA A 175 28.60 -12.55 8.80
C ALA A 175 28.18 -11.07 8.86
N ALA A 176 27.80 -10.58 10.03
CA ALA A 176 27.43 -9.18 10.18
C ALA A 176 28.63 -8.24 9.98
N MET A 177 29.79 -8.57 10.56
CA MET A 177 31.02 -7.78 10.40
C MET A 177 31.46 -7.72 8.92
N LEU A 178 31.33 -8.83 8.18
CA LEU A 178 31.62 -8.87 6.74
C LEU A 178 30.62 -8.06 5.93
N CYS A 179 29.32 -8.11 6.25
CA CYS A 179 28.36 -7.22 5.61
C CYS A 179 28.71 -5.75 5.86
N ARG A 180 29.08 -5.36 7.08
CA ARG A 180 29.51 -3.98 7.37
C ARG A 180 30.79 -3.61 6.60
N ALA A 181 31.78 -4.50 6.58
CA ALA A 181 33.06 -4.30 5.88
C ALA A 181 32.89 -4.13 4.37
N LEU A 182 31.99 -4.93 3.78
CA LEU A 182 31.68 -4.91 2.35
C LEU A 182 30.57 -3.91 2.00
N SER A 183 30.07 -3.14 2.97
CA SER A 183 28.98 -2.18 2.81
C SER A 183 27.71 -2.79 2.21
N LEU A 184 27.38 -4.01 2.65
CA LEU A 184 26.17 -4.75 2.28
C LEU A 184 25.01 -4.42 3.23
N PRO A 185 23.75 -4.51 2.77
CA PRO A 185 22.58 -4.25 3.60
C PRO A 185 22.38 -5.34 4.69
N GLY A 186 21.43 -5.10 5.59
CA GLY A 186 21.03 -6.06 6.63
C GLY A 186 21.85 -6.00 7.92
N VAL A 187 22.83 -5.11 8.02
CA VAL A 187 23.64 -4.95 9.23
C VAL A 187 22.80 -4.32 10.34
N PRO A 188 22.71 -4.94 11.53
CA PRO A 188 22.05 -4.31 12.66
C PRO A 188 22.70 -2.98 13.05
N PRO A 189 21.95 -2.04 13.63
CA PRO A 189 22.51 -0.77 14.07
C PRO A 189 23.66 -0.99 15.07
N SER A 190 24.85 -0.43 14.81
CA SER A 190 25.92 -0.34 15.80
C SER A 190 26.22 1.11 16.11
N SER A 191 25.82 1.58 17.28
CA SER A 191 26.55 2.68 17.91
C SER A 191 26.29 2.70 19.41
N ALA A 192 27.38 2.59 20.13
CA ALA A 192 27.47 2.69 21.57
C ALA A 192 27.57 4.15 22.02
N THR A 193 26.49 4.75 22.52
CA THR A 193 26.55 5.89 23.47
C THR A 193 25.35 5.86 24.43
N TRP A 194 25.67 6.02 25.72
CA TRP A 194 24.90 6.30 26.94
C TRP A 194 23.35 6.26 26.91
N HIS A 195 22.79 5.44 27.82
CA HIS A 195 21.40 5.02 27.94
C HIS A 195 20.38 6.14 28.25
N LEU A 196 19.53 6.40 27.25
CA LEU A 196 18.17 5.85 27.25
C LEU A 196 17.77 5.57 25.78
N GLY A 197 17.06 4.48 25.51
CA GLY A 197 16.27 4.27 24.29
C GLY A 197 14.80 4.09 24.66
N ILE A 198 13.89 4.18 23.69
CA ILE A 198 12.44 4.12 23.99
C ILE A 198 12.03 2.79 24.64
N TYR A 199 12.72 1.69 24.31
CA TYR A 199 12.48 0.36 24.88
C TYR A 199 12.85 0.26 26.36
N ASP A 200 13.84 1.04 26.81
CA ASP A 200 14.35 1.01 28.19
C ASP A 200 13.33 1.60 29.19
N LEU A 201 12.41 2.43 28.70
CA LEU A 201 11.33 3.03 29.49
C LEU A 201 10.22 2.05 29.84
N LYS A 202 10.05 0.96 29.07
CA LYS A 202 8.99 -0.05 29.31
C LYS A 202 9.12 -0.74 30.68
N GLY A 203 10.33 -0.79 31.26
CA GLY A 203 10.64 -1.49 32.51
C GLY A 203 10.44 -0.69 33.81
N SER A 204 9.47 0.23 33.87
CA SER A 204 9.15 1.06 35.07
C SER A 204 10.10 2.23 35.38
N VAL A 205 10.96 2.64 34.46
CA VAL A 205 11.85 3.80 34.68
C VAL A 205 11.13 5.09 34.27
N THR A 206 11.00 6.03 35.21
CA THR A 206 10.63 7.42 34.92
C THR A 206 11.89 8.23 34.65
N VAL A 207 11.92 8.95 33.53
CA VAL A 207 13.08 9.74 33.10
C VAL A 207 12.71 11.20 32.90
N PRO A 208 13.37 12.14 33.59
CA PRO A 208 13.17 13.58 33.40
C PRO A 208 13.50 14.03 31.98
N PHE A 209 12.75 15.00 31.50
CA PHE A 209 12.86 15.57 30.16
C PHE A 209 14.26 16.13 29.86
N GLU A 210 14.93 16.68 30.88
CA GLU A 210 16.30 17.21 30.79
C GLU A 210 17.29 16.11 30.36
N ARG A 211 17.14 14.90 30.91
CA ARG A 211 17.98 13.75 30.56
C ARG A 211 17.68 13.25 29.14
N TRP A 212 16.45 13.41 28.68
CA TRP A 212 16.06 13.09 27.32
C TRP A 212 16.61 14.07 26.28
N ARG A 213 16.55 15.39 26.54
CA ARG A 213 17.15 16.42 25.67
C ARG A 213 18.65 16.19 25.45
N GLY A 214 19.32 15.62 26.45
CA GLY A 214 20.73 15.22 26.37
C GLY A 214 21.00 13.86 25.72
N SER A 215 19.98 13.02 25.46
CA SER A 215 20.13 11.68 24.89
C SER A 215 19.86 11.65 23.38
N GLY A 216 20.93 11.69 22.60
CA GLY A 216 20.82 11.63 21.14
C GLY A 216 20.19 10.33 20.60
N ARG A 217 20.36 9.21 21.32
CA ARG A 217 19.77 7.91 20.97
C ARG A 217 18.27 7.89 21.23
N LEU A 218 17.82 8.23 22.46
CA LEU A 218 16.39 8.26 22.80
C LEU A 218 15.63 9.17 21.83
N MET A 219 16.24 10.30 21.48
CA MET A 219 15.65 11.25 20.55
C MET A 219 15.50 10.67 19.15
N ARG A 220 16.53 9.99 18.61
CA ARG A 220 16.42 9.31 17.31
C ARG A 220 15.35 8.24 17.31
N ASP A 221 15.28 7.44 18.37
CA ASP A 221 14.26 6.39 18.52
C ASP A 221 12.85 7.01 18.50
N ILE A 222 12.64 8.08 19.27
CA ILE A 222 11.35 8.79 19.31
C ILE A 222 11.01 9.42 17.95
N GLN A 223 11.93 10.19 17.35
CA GLN A 223 11.74 10.80 16.04
C GLN A 223 11.41 9.75 14.97
N THR A 224 12.12 8.62 14.99
CA THR A 224 11.91 7.50 14.06
C THR A 224 10.54 6.86 14.26
N LEU A 225 10.12 6.62 15.50
CA LEU A 225 8.79 6.06 15.80
C LEU A 225 7.65 7.02 15.54
N LEU A 226 7.89 8.33 15.65
CA LEU A 226 6.91 9.37 15.33
C LEU A 226 6.85 9.70 13.82
N THR A 227 7.87 9.35 13.04
CA THR A 227 7.91 9.62 11.59
C THR A 227 6.69 9.06 10.85
N PRO A 228 6.26 7.80 11.08
CA PRO A 228 5.04 7.25 10.45
C PRO A 228 3.75 8.02 10.75
N PHE A 229 3.70 8.78 11.85
CA PHE A 229 2.55 9.60 12.23
C PHE A 229 2.44 10.91 11.43
N ARG A 230 3.40 11.18 10.52
CA ARG A 230 3.49 12.40 9.70
C ARG A 230 3.55 13.69 10.53
N LEU A 231 4.08 13.59 11.75
CA LEU A 231 4.30 14.73 12.65
C LEU A 231 5.59 15.50 12.34
N PHE A 232 6.38 14.98 11.40
CA PHE A 232 7.54 15.64 10.85
C PHE A 232 7.27 15.96 9.37
N PRO A 233 7.65 17.15 8.89
CA PRO A 233 7.60 17.44 7.45
C PRO A 233 8.53 16.50 6.67
N PRO A 234 8.44 16.39 5.34
CA PRO A 234 9.38 15.61 4.54
C PRO A 234 10.82 16.18 4.63
N GLY A 235 11.85 15.33 4.76
CA GLY A 235 13.28 15.73 4.89
C GLY A 235 14.04 14.93 5.96
N ASP A 236 15.37 15.05 6.05
CA ASP A 236 16.21 14.31 7.00
C ASP A 236 16.05 14.80 8.47
N TRP A 237 14.93 14.46 9.12
CA TRP A 237 14.56 14.96 10.47
C TRP A 237 14.97 14.06 11.64
N VAL A 238 15.60 12.92 11.37
CA VAL A 238 16.18 12.07 12.42
C VAL A 238 17.54 12.64 12.82
N SER A 239 17.52 13.78 13.50
CA SER A 239 18.72 14.51 13.93
C SER A 239 19.29 13.96 15.25
N GLY A 240 18.46 13.26 16.02
CA GLY A 240 18.77 12.92 17.41
C GLY A 240 18.83 14.12 18.35
N ARG A 241 18.39 15.30 17.91
CA ARG A 241 18.38 16.52 18.74
C ARG A 241 16.96 16.85 19.17
N TYR A 242 16.82 17.35 20.39
CA TYR A 242 15.57 18.01 20.78
C TYR A 242 15.52 19.40 20.16
N ASP A 243 14.70 19.57 19.14
CA ASP A 243 14.47 20.83 18.45
C ASP A 243 12.98 21.19 18.42
N SER A 244 12.65 22.37 17.90
CA SER A 244 11.26 22.85 17.82
C SER A 244 10.33 21.88 17.07
N PRO A 245 10.71 21.28 15.91
CA PRO A 245 9.92 20.24 15.27
C PRO A 245 9.68 19.02 16.16
N THR A 246 10.70 18.54 16.87
CA THR A 246 10.57 17.39 17.76
C THR A 246 9.69 17.69 18.96
N GLU A 247 9.79 18.89 19.52
CA GLU A 247 8.89 19.37 20.57
C GLU A 247 7.44 19.39 20.09
N ALA A 248 7.18 19.97 18.93
CA ALA A 248 5.85 20.04 18.35
C ALA A 248 5.25 18.64 18.14
N ALA A 249 6.00 17.74 17.48
CA ALA A 249 5.58 16.36 17.24
C ALA A 249 5.25 15.61 18.53
N LEU A 250 6.01 15.84 19.61
CA LEU A 250 5.76 15.19 20.88
C LEU A 250 4.58 15.77 21.66
N ARG A 251 4.41 17.09 21.65
CA ARG A 251 3.20 17.73 22.22
C ARG A 251 1.96 17.19 21.55
N GLU A 252 2.02 17.07 20.24
CA GLU A 252 0.94 16.59 19.41
C GLU A 252 0.63 15.10 19.67
N PHE A 253 1.65 14.24 19.65
CA PHE A 253 1.50 12.82 19.99
C PHE A 253 0.98 12.61 21.42
N CYS A 254 1.58 13.28 22.41
CA CYS A 254 1.18 13.15 23.82
C CYS A 254 -0.23 13.68 24.04
N GLY A 255 -0.59 14.81 23.43
CA GLY A 255 -1.92 15.39 23.50
C GLY A 255 -2.98 14.44 22.93
N PHE A 256 -2.73 13.86 21.75
CA PHE A 256 -3.67 12.93 21.12
C PHE A 256 -3.91 11.66 21.97
N TYR A 257 -2.84 11.08 22.53
CA TYR A 257 -2.93 9.86 23.34
C TYR A 257 -3.18 10.10 24.84
N GLY A 258 -3.41 11.36 25.24
CA GLY A 258 -3.69 11.72 26.64
C GLY A 258 -2.56 11.36 27.60
N LEU A 259 -1.31 11.56 27.16
CA LEU A 259 -0.11 11.29 27.93
C LEU A 259 0.32 12.56 28.68
N PRO A 260 0.40 12.53 30.03
CA PRO A 260 0.76 13.72 30.81
C PRO A 260 2.23 14.10 30.68
N THR A 261 3.04 13.27 29.99
CA THR A 261 4.49 13.34 29.85
C THR A 261 5.04 14.76 29.61
N MET A 262 4.37 15.53 28.75
CA MET A 262 4.80 16.90 28.42
C MET A 262 4.55 17.91 29.55
N ASP A 263 3.52 17.67 30.38
CA ASP A 263 3.15 18.55 31.49
C ASP A 263 3.97 18.20 32.74
N VAL A 264 4.21 16.90 32.97
CA VAL A 264 4.98 16.43 34.14
C VAL A 264 6.49 16.45 33.91
N GLY A 265 6.94 16.72 32.68
CA GLY A 265 8.37 16.75 32.33
C GLY A 265 9.06 15.40 32.50
N VAL A 266 8.33 14.28 32.35
CA VAL A 266 8.91 12.93 32.48
C VAL A 266 8.38 11.96 31.43
N PHE A 267 9.27 11.17 30.85
CA PHE A 267 8.91 9.97 30.09
C PHE A 267 8.87 8.76 31.00
N ASN A 268 7.81 7.96 30.89
CA ASN A 268 7.60 6.77 31.70
C ASN A 268 7.21 5.56 30.81
N ALA A 269 7.00 4.41 31.45
CA ALA A 269 6.60 3.18 30.77
C ALA A 269 5.37 3.36 29.89
N ARG A 270 4.35 4.11 30.35
CA ARG A 270 3.13 4.37 29.58
C ARG A 270 3.41 5.11 28.27
N PHE A 271 4.27 6.12 28.27
CA PHE A 271 4.67 6.80 27.04
C PHE A 271 5.33 5.83 26.06
N ALA A 272 6.28 5.03 26.55
CA ALA A 272 7.01 4.09 25.72
C ALA A 272 6.13 2.98 25.14
N GLU A 273 5.24 2.40 25.96
CA GLU A 273 4.24 1.44 25.51
C GLU A 273 3.34 2.04 24.44
N THR A 274 2.83 3.25 24.67
CA THR A 274 1.96 3.94 23.73
C THR A 274 2.68 4.21 22.41
N LEU A 275 3.90 4.78 22.43
CA LEU A 275 4.66 5.07 21.23
C LEU A 275 5.03 3.81 20.44
N LEU A 276 5.26 2.69 21.11
CA LEU A 276 5.62 1.41 20.48
C LEU A 276 4.42 0.60 19.97
N GLN A 277 3.20 0.89 20.43
CA GLN A 277 1.99 0.15 20.06
C GLN A 277 0.97 0.96 19.27
N ALA A 278 1.03 2.29 19.34
CA ALA A 278 0.15 3.21 18.65
C ALA A 278 0.13 2.93 17.14
N ASP A 279 -1.05 3.00 16.54
CA ASP A 279 -1.21 2.89 15.11
C ASP A 279 -1.16 4.30 14.50
N PRO A 280 -0.19 4.61 13.61
CA PRO A 280 -0.13 5.90 12.95
C PRO A 280 -1.41 6.27 12.19
N VAL A 281 -2.14 5.26 11.71
CA VAL A 281 -3.41 5.45 11.00
C VAL A 281 -4.44 6.17 11.88
N ASP A 282 -4.46 5.91 13.19
CA ASP A 282 -5.47 6.51 14.07
C ASP A 282 -5.31 8.03 14.18
N LEU A 283 -4.06 8.50 14.22
CA LEU A 283 -3.75 9.93 14.23
C LEU A 283 -4.05 10.58 12.87
N ILE A 284 -3.64 9.92 11.77
CA ILE A 284 -3.90 10.41 10.41
C ILE A 284 -5.41 10.54 10.15
N LEU A 285 -6.20 9.54 10.57
CA LEU A 285 -7.67 9.58 10.49
C LEU A 285 -8.26 10.71 11.34
N ALA A 286 -7.67 11.02 12.49
CA ALA A 286 -8.14 12.12 13.32
C ALA A 286 -7.88 13.49 12.65
N TYR A 287 -6.71 13.72 12.07
CA TYR A 287 -6.40 14.97 11.37
C TYR A 287 -7.13 15.14 10.06
N ALA A 288 -7.43 14.04 9.37
CA ALA A 288 -8.28 14.09 8.20
C ALA A 288 -9.71 14.58 8.51
N ARG A 289 -10.12 14.72 9.77
CA ARG A 289 -11.38 15.39 10.16
C ARG A 289 -11.38 16.88 9.85
N ASP A 290 -10.23 17.54 9.80
CA ASP A 290 -10.13 18.90 9.29
C ASP A 290 -10.19 18.89 7.76
N ARG A 291 -11.43 18.86 7.26
CA ARG A 291 -11.73 18.84 5.84
C ARG A 291 -11.28 20.10 5.12
N GLY A 292 -11.19 21.22 5.84
CA GLY A 292 -10.67 22.48 5.31
C GLY A 292 -9.19 22.34 4.99
N ALA A 293 -8.40 21.86 5.96
CA ALA A 293 -6.98 21.58 5.76
C ALA A 293 -6.72 20.55 4.66
N VAL A 294 -7.46 19.43 4.66
CA VAL A 294 -7.34 18.40 3.59
C VAL A 294 -7.62 18.98 2.20
N TYR A 295 -8.65 19.82 2.06
CA TYR A 295 -8.94 20.47 0.78
C TYR A 295 -7.83 21.45 0.37
N GLN A 296 -7.32 22.27 1.28
CA GLN A 296 -6.23 23.21 0.96
C GLN A 296 -4.94 22.48 0.58
N ASP A 297 -4.63 21.36 1.24
CA ASP A 297 -3.47 20.52 0.89
C ASP A 297 -3.59 19.92 -0.52
N TYR A 298 -4.80 19.47 -0.90
CA TYR A 298 -5.03 19.00 -2.27
C TYR A 298 -5.00 20.14 -3.28
N LEU A 299 -5.59 21.29 -2.96
CA LEU A 299 -5.57 22.46 -3.83
C LEU A 299 -4.15 22.98 -4.05
N ALA A 300 -3.27 22.90 -3.05
CA ALA A 300 -1.86 23.24 -3.19
C ALA A 300 -1.12 22.31 -4.16
N GLN A 301 -1.49 21.02 -4.20
CA GLN A 301 -0.92 20.04 -5.13
C GLN A 301 -1.39 20.24 -6.58
N GLU A 302 -2.48 20.98 -6.81
CA GLU A 302 -2.92 21.43 -8.14
C GLU A 302 -2.07 22.60 -8.68
N SER A 303 -1.03 23.02 -7.97
CA SER A 303 -0.08 24.02 -8.48
C SER A 303 0.65 23.48 -9.72
N GLY A 304 0.51 24.19 -10.85
CA GLY A 304 1.10 23.79 -12.13
C GLY A 304 0.23 22.92 -13.02
N PHE A 305 -1.00 22.59 -12.59
CA PHE A 305 -2.00 21.87 -13.37
C PHE A 305 -3.04 22.83 -13.99
N ASP A 306 -3.90 22.33 -14.88
CA ASP A 306 -4.96 23.11 -15.53
C ASP A 306 -6.12 22.21 -16.01
N ALA A 307 -7.12 22.77 -16.71
CA ALA A 307 -8.28 22.00 -17.15
C ALA A 307 -7.98 20.89 -18.18
N SER A 308 -6.78 20.87 -18.78
CA SER A 308 -6.34 19.81 -19.71
C SER A 308 -5.64 18.65 -19.01
N LYS A 309 -5.10 18.88 -17.81
CA LYS A 309 -4.42 17.88 -17.00
C LYS A 309 -4.46 18.28 -15.53
N LEU A 310 -5.10 17.46 -14.72
CA LEU A 310 -5.33 17.70 -13.29
C LEU A 310 -4.50 16.75 -12.39
N ALA A 311 -4.26 17.14 -11.15
CA ALA A 311 -3.34 16.40 -10.26
C ALA A 311 -3.88 15.03 -9.81
N PHE A 312 -5.20 14.92 -9.61
CA PHE A 312 -5.82 13.72 -9.05
C PHE A 312 -6.66 12.96 -10.07
N LEU A 313 -7.48 13.66 -10.86
CA LEU A 313 -8.32 13.06 -11.88
C LEU A 313 -7.48 12.28 -12.92
N ASP A 314 -6.36 12.87 -13.35
CA ASP A 314 -5.49 12.32 -14.40
C ASP A 314 -4.32 11.49 -13.86
N ARG A 315 -4.35 11.12 -12.56
CA ARG A 315 -3.30 10.29 -11.95
C ARG A 315 -3.14 8.94 -12.65
N GLY A 316 -4.25 8.41 -13.19
CA GLY A 316 -4.29 7.23 -14.04
C GLY A 316 -4.03 5.92 -13.31
N ILE A 317 -4.43 4.80 -13.93
CA ILE A 317 -4.34 3.47 -13.30
C ILE A 317 -2.89 3.00 -13.07
N ALA A 318 -1.93 3.47 -13.88
CA ALA A 318 -0.52 3.10 -13.74
C ALA A 318 0.11 3.58 -12.42
N SER A 319 -0.46 4.61 -11.81
CA SER A 319 -0.06 5.10 -10.47
C SER A 319 -0.62 4.24 -9.32
N SER A 320 -1.60 3.38 -9.59
CA SER A 320 -2.30 2.62 -8.56
C SER A 320 -1.44 1.47 -8.07
N PRO A 321 -1.21 1.34 -6.75
CA PRO A 321 -0.51 0.19 -6.18
C PRO A 321 -1.33 -1.11 -6.32
N TRP A 322 -2.61 -1.03 -6.73
CA TRP A 322 -3.50 -2.17 -6.91
C TRP A 322 -3.83 -2.48 -8.37
N ALA A 323 -3.12 -1.90 -9.34
CA ALA A 323 -3.34 -2.18 -10.75
C ALA A 323 -3.23 -3.69 -11.08
N THR A 324 -2.27 -4.40 -10.48
CA THR A 324 -2.12 -5.85 -10.66
C THR A 324 -3.23 -6.66 -10.00
N ALA A 325 -3.90 -6.10 -8.99
CA ALA A 325 -4.98 -6.76 -8.27
C ALA A 325 -6.30 -6.83 -9.04
N ILE A 326 -6.45 -6.08 -10.15
CA ILE A 326 -7.63 -6.12 -11.02
C ILE A 326 -7.93 -7.55 -11.48
N ALA A 327 -6.89 -8.37 -11.68
CA ALA A 327 -7.02 -9.76 -12.06
C ALA A 327 -7.86 -10.58 -11.04
N ASP A 328 -7.82 -10.19 -9.77
CA ASP A 328 -8.48 -10.89 -8.66
C ASP A 328 -9.84 -10.29 -8.29
N TYR A 329 -10.19 -9.10 -8.81
CA TYR A 329 -11.43 -8.41 -8.41
C TYR A 329 -12.68 -9.29 -8.54
N PRO A 330 -12.89 -10.07 -9.62
CA PRO A 330 -14.04 -10.95 -9.69
C PRO A 330 -14.09 -11.99 -8.57
N THR A 331 -12.97 -12.65 -8.28
CA THR A 331 -12.90 -13.64 -7.20
C THR A 331 -13.16 -12.99 -5.84
N ARG A 332 -12.59 -11.81 -5.58
CA ARG A 332 -12.79 -11.07 -4.32
C ARG A 332 -14.24 -10.62 -4.12
N LEU A 333 -14.94 -10.24 -5.19
CA LEU A 333 -16.36 -9.89 -5.13
C LEU A 333 -17.27 -11.11 -4.90
N GLN A 334 -16.83 -12.32 -5.23
CA GLN A 334 -17.58 -13.56 -4.92
C GLN A 334 -17.41 -14.01 -3.46
N GLN A 335 -16.38 -13.54 -2.77
CA GLN A 335 -16.11 -13.93 -1.38
C GLN A 335 -17.06 -13.19 -0.42
N ALA A 336 -17.54 -13.91 0.58
CA ALA A 336 -18.29 -13.37 1.72
C ALA A 336 -17.41 -13.47 2.98
N PRO A 337 -17.58 -12.56 3.96
CA PRO A 337 -16.89 -12.68 5.25
C PRO A 337 -17.33 -13.95 5.98
N ASP A 338 -16.38 -14.64 6.61
CA ASP A 338 -16.61 -15.91 7.33
C ASP A 338 -17.11 -15.69 8.77
N GLY A 339 -17.08 -14.44 9.27
CA GLY A 339 -17.42 -14.06 10.63
C GLY A 339 -16.35 -14.43 11.67
N GLN A 340 -15.30 -15.15 11.28
CA GLN A 340 -14.22 -15.64 12.16
C GLN A 340 -12.91 -14.88 11.93
N THR A 341 -12.41 -14.89 10.69
CA THR A 341 -11.20 -14.17 10.29
C THR A 341 -11.52 -12.78 9.76
N VAL A 342 -12.67 -12.65 9.09
CA VAL A 342 -13.22 -11.41 8.55
C VAL A 342 -14.69 -11.30 8.92
N ALA A 343 -15.07 -10.22 9.60
CA ALA A 343 -16.44 -9.89 9.96
C ALA A 343 -16.99 -8.73 9.12
N SER A 344 -18.29 -8.48 9.26
CA SER A 344 -18.98 -7.30 8.73
C SER A 344 -19.76 -6.61 9.86
N PRO A 345 -20.21 -5.35 9.72
CA PRO A 345 -20.90 -4.62 10.79
C PRO A 345 -22.17 -5.29 11.34
N GLY A 346 -22.82 -6.17 10.58
CA GLY A 346 -24.08 -6.81 10.96
C GLY A 346 -25.32 -6.04 10.47
N ARG A 347 -26.50 -6.32 11.05
CA ARG A 347 -27.77 -5.64 10.68
C ARG A 347 -27.91 -4.25 11.30
N THR A 348 -27.18 -3.99 12.37
CA THR A 348 -27.19 -2.71 13.09
C THR A 348 -25.78 -2.36 13.52
N ALA A 349 -25.44 -1.08 13.51
CA ALA A 349 -24.17 -0.59 14.00
C ALA A 349 -24.38 0.70 14.82
N VAL A 350 -23.59 0.87 15.88
CA VAL A 350 -23.53 2.14 16.62
C VAL A 350 -22.46 3.00 15.94
N LEU A 351 -22.83 4.22 15.54
CA LEU A 351 -21.88 5.11 14.87
C LEU A 351 -20.85 5.63 15.87
N THR A 352 -19.57 5.46 15.55
CA THR A 352 -18.45 5.93 16.38
C THR A 352 -18.57 7.44 16.65
N GLY A 353 -18.35 7.84 17.91
CA GLY A 353 -18.45 9.24 18.31
C GLY A 353 -19.89 9.76 18.47
N SER A 354 -20.89 8.88 18.41
CA SER A 354 -22.28 9.19 18.69
C SER A 354 -22.95 8.07 19.50
N GLN A 355 -24.17 8.32 20.00
CA GLN A 355 -25.05 7.29 20.55
C GLN A 355 -26.08 6.79 19.52
N GLN A 356 -25.95 7.19 18.26
CA GLN A 356 -26.90 6.84 17.21
C GLN A 356 -26.66 5.40 16.74
N THR A 357 -27.70 4.58 16.83
CA THR A 357 -27.73 3.25 16.19
C THR A 357 -28.33 3.38 14.80
N VAL A 358 -27.66 2.81 13.81
CA VAL A 358 -28.13 2.76 12.43
C VAL A 358 -28.48 1.34 12.03
N THR A 359 -29.46 1.20 11.14
CA THR A 359 -29.97 -0.09 10.69
C THR A 359 -29.71 -0.23 9.20
N TYR A 360 -29.17 -1.38 8.81
CA TYR A 360 -29.09 -1.78 7.41
C TYR A 360 -30.39 -2.49 7.02
N SER A 361 -30.80 -2.35 5.78
CA SER A 361 -31.97 -3.03 5.21
C SER A 361 -31.55 -4.05 4.15
N PRO A 362 -32.36 -5.07 3.84
CA PRO A 362 -32.09 -5.91 2.69
C PRO A 362 -31.95 -5.07 1.43
N PHE A 363 -31.06 -5.46 0.53
CA PHE A 363 -30.90 -4.75 -0.72
C PHE A 363 -32.21 -4.75 -1.53
N PRO A 364 -32.69 -3.58 -2.02
CA PRO A 364 -34.02 -3.46 -2.58
C PRO A 364 -34.19 -4.32 -3.83
N GLN A 365 -35.41 -4.80 -4.07
CA GLN A 365 -35.75 -5.45 -5.33
C GLN A 365 -35.61 -4.47 -6.50
N ARG A 366 -35.50 -5.00 -7.73
CA ARG A 366 -35.54 -4.17 -8.94
C ARG A 366 -36.84 -3.35 -8.96
N GLY A 367 -36.75 -2.09 -9.36
CA GLY A 367 -37.90 -1.20 -9.50
C GLY A 367 -38.34 -0.51 -8.20
N ILE A 368 -37.70 -0.82 -7.06
CA ILE A 368 -38.00 -0.21 -5.77
C ILE A 368 -36.88 0.76 -5.37
N ILE A 369 -37.24 2.02 -5.14
CA ILE A 369 -36.35 3.03 -4.57
C ILE A 369 -36.33 2.84 -3.04
N PRO A 370 -35.15 2.63 -2.42
CA PRO A 370 -35.04 2.52 -0.96
C PRO A 370 -35.23 3.87 -0.28
N ALA A 371 -35.49 3.85 1.03
CA ALA A 371 -35.41 5.06 1.84
C ALA A 371 -33.96 5.60 1.83
N LEU A 372 -33.81 6.89 1.57
CA LEU A 372 -32.52 7.58 1.55
C LEU A 372 -32.39 8.45 2.80
N ASP A 373 -31.32 8.25 3.58
CA ASP A 373 -30.95 9.16 4.66
C ASP A 373 -30.38 10.44 4.05
N THR A 374 -31.18 11.50 4.05
CA THR A 374 -30.82 12.78 3.41
C THR A 374 -29.97 13.68 4.29
N ALA A 375 -29.89 13.42 5.59
CA ALA A 375 -29.12 14.21 6.52
C ALA A 375 -27.67 13.74 6.64
N ALA A 376 -27.41 12.44 6.43
CA ALA A 376 -26.10 11.83 6.61
C ALA A 376 -24.99 12.39 5.71
N LEU A 377 -25.33 13.03 4.59
CA LEU A 377 -24.38 13.65 3.66
C LEU A 377 -24.35 15.19 3.74
N ASN A 378 -24.99 15.81 4.76
CA ASN A 378 -24.99 17.26 4.95
C ASN A 378 -23.61 17.87 5.21
N PHE A 379 -22.62 17.03 5.56
CA PHE A 379 -21.25 17.50 5.68
C PHE A 379 -20.69 17.90 4.30
N LEU A 380 -21.10 17.26 3.19
CA LEU A 380 -20.58 17.58 1.85
C LEU A 380 -20.82 19.05 1.51
N THR A 381 -19.80 19.72 0.98
CA THR A 381 -19.84 21.14 0.63
C THR A 381 -20.89 21.47 -0.45
N GLY A 382 -21.17 22.77 -0.62
CA GLY A 382 -22.10 23.27 -1.63
C GLY A 382 -21.68 22.95 -3.06
N SER A 383 -20.38 22.85 -3.32
CA SER A 383 -19.83 22.45 -4.62
C SER A 383 -20.23 21.04 -5.04
N ILE A 384 -20.55 20.15 -4.08
CA ILE A 384 -21.15 18.85 -4.36
C ILE A 384 -22.68 19.01 -4.43
N LEU A 385 -23.18 19.12 -5.66
CA LEU A 385 -24.59 19.37 -5.95
C LEU A 385 -25.46 18.16 -5.62
N GLN A 386 -24.98 16.96 -5.96
CA GLN A 386 -25.66 15.70 -5.72
C GLN A 386 -24.67 14.64 -5.26
N ALA A 387 -25.11 13.77 -4.37
CA ALA A 387 -24.35 12.59 -3.98
C ALA A 387 -25.27 11.44 -3.57
N CYS A 388 -24.86 10.22 -3.85
CA CYS A 388 -25.43 9.02 -3.25
C CYS A 388 -24.30 8.15 -2.71
N VAL A 389 -24.49 7.58 -1.52
CA VAL A 389 -23.57 6.62 -0.92
C VAL A 389 -24.39 5.42 -0.46
N CYS A 390 -23.94 4.21 -0.81
CA CYS A 390 -24.53 2.96 -0.37
C CYS A 390 -23.46 2.15 0.37
N ILE A 391 -23.66 1.94 1.67
CA ILE A 391 -22.74 1.17 2.51
C ILE A 391 -23.33 -0.23 2.69
N GLY A 392 -22.50 -1.25 2.45
CA GLY A 392 -22.90 -2.65 2.56
C GLY A 392 -22.39 -3.33 3.82
N SER A 393 -23.16 -4.29 4.31
CA SER A 393 -22.86 -5.15 5.45
C SER A 393 -23.36 -6.56 5.15
N PHE A 394 -22.54 -7.58 5.42
CA PHE A 394 -22.89 -8.97 5.14
C PHE A 394 -23.47 -9.63 6.38
N VAL A 395 -24.61 -10.31 6.20
CA VAL A 395 -25.29 -11.11 7.23
C VAL A 395 -25.79 -12.38 6.58
N ASP A 396 -25.37 -13.54 7.09
CA ASP A 396 -25.74 -14.86 6.56
C ASP A 396 -25.45 -15.01 5.05
N GLY A 397 -24.32 -14.46 4.59
CA GLY A 397 -23.92 -14.47 3.18
C GLY A 397 -24.71 -13.52 2.26
N GLN A 398 -25.69 -12.79 2.78
CA GLN A 398 -26.47 -11.81 2.02
C GLN A 398 -26.02 -10.38 2.34
N ILE A 399 -26.10 -9.51 1.34
CA ILE A 399 -25.80 -8.09 1.52
C ILE A 399 -27.01 -7.32 2.07
N TRP A 400 -26.77 -6.60 3.15
CA TRP A 400 -27.62 -5.59 3.75
C TRP A 400 -27.01 -4.22 3.51
N VAL A 401 -27.82 -3.20 3.32
CA VAL A 401 -27.36 -1.89 2.87
C VAL A 401 -28.01 -0.73 3.59
N ARG A 402 -27.26 0.36 3.65
CA ARG A 402 -27.72 1.67 4.09
C ARG A 402 -27.52 2.67 2.95
N TRP A 403 -28.56 3.40 2.60
CA TRP A 403 -28.56 4.38 1.51
C TRP A 403 -28.57 5.80 2.07
N LEU A 404 -27.63 6.62 1.60
CA LEU A 404 -27.44 8.00 1.99
C LEU A 404 -27.52 8.87 0.73
N GLY A 405 -28.13 10.06 0.83
CA GLY A 405 -28.38 10.87 -0.35
C GLY A 405 -28.33 12.38 -0.11
N LYS A 406 -27.68 13.11 -1.00
CA LYS A 406 -27.79 14.57 -1.14
C LYS A 406 -28.36 14.83 -2.53
N ASN A 407 -29.61 15.28 -2.62
CA ASN A 407 -30.31 15.46 -3.91
C ASN A 407 -30.23 14.23 -4.84
N ALA A 408 -30.14 13.03 -4.27
CA ALA A 408 -29.66 11.83 -4.97
C ALA A 408 -30.57 11.31 -6.09
N LEU A 409 -31.85 11.70 -6.08
CA LEU A 409 -32.86 11.29 -7.06
C LEU A 409 -33.09 12.32 -8.17
N GLN A 410 -32.47 13.50 -8.08
CA GLN A 410 -32.63 14.54 -9.09
C GLN A 410 -31.98 14.09 -10.41
N PRO A 411 -32.72 14.01 -11.53
CA PRO A 411 -32.13 13.69 -12.83
C PRO A 411 -31.10 14.74 -13.23
N ALA A 412 -29.93 14.29 -13.68
CA ALA A 412 -28.84 15.16 -14.10
C ALA A 412 -28.05 14.56 -15.27
N GLN A 413 -27.32 15.42 -15.98
CA GLN A 413 -26.35 14.97 -16.95
C GLN A 413 -25.09 14.50 -16.21
N LEU A 414 -24.96 13.20 -16.00
CA LEU A 414 -23.81 12.58 -15.31
C LEU A 414 -22.69 12.12 -16.26
N TRP A 415 -22.69 12.66 -17.48
CA TRP A 415 -21.62 12.52 -18.47
C TRP A 415 -21.17 11.06 -18.69
N SER A 416 -19.86 10.84 -18.80
CA SER A 416 -19.25 9.53 -19.07
C SER A 416 -19.49 8.51 -17.95
N SER A 417 -19.88 8.92 -16.73
CA SER A 417 -20.21 8.00 -15.64
C SER A 417 -21.41 7.09 -15.96
N THR A 418 -22.25 7.49 -16.91
CA THR A 418 -23.41 6.70 -17.37
C THR A 418 -23.07 5.62 -18.42
N LYS A 419 -21.86 5.61 -18.97
CA LYS A 419 -21.50 4.75 -20.11
C LYS A 419 -21.44 3.26 -19.79
N ILE A 420 -21.38 2.91 -18.50
CA ILE A 420 -21.46 1.51 -18.03
C ILE A 420 -22.86 0.91 -18.24
N LEU A 421 -23.90 1.74 -18.34
CA LEU A 421 -25.29 1.30 -18.44
C LEU A 421 -25.59 0.51 -19.72
N PRO A 422 -25.27 1.02 -20.94
CA PRO A 422 -25.48 0.24 -22.16
C PRO A 422 -24.60 -1.02 -22.20
N LEU A 423 -23.38 -0.98 -21.64
CA LEU A 423 -22.51 -2.15 -21.56
C LEU A 423 -23.17 -3.29 -20.75
N LEU A 424 -23.71 -2.98 -19.56
CA LEU A 424 -24.43 -3.94 -18.73
C LEU A 424 -25.74 -4.41 -19.38
N ASN A 425 -26.42 -3.55 -20.14
CA ASN A 425 -27.61 -3.92 -20.89
C ASN A 425 -27.29 -4.98 -21.96
N VAL A 426 -26.18 -4.83 -22.69
CA VAL A 426 -25.73 -5.83 -23.68
C VAL A 426 -25.40 -7.15 -23.01
N VAL A 427 -24.72 -7.13 -21.85
CA VAL A 427 -24.47 -8.35 -21.07
C VAL A 427 -25.78 -9.06 -20.70
N ALA A 428 -26.75 -8.32 -20.17
CA ALA A 428 -28.05 -8.87 -19.77
C ALA A 428 -28.80 -9.47 -20.97
N LYS A 429 -28.82 -8.79 -22.13
CA LYS A 429 -29.48 -9.29 -23.35
C LYS A 429 -28.76 -10.51 -23.93
N ALA A 430 -27.43 -10.49 -23.97
CA ALA A 430 -26.64 -11.60 -24.49
C ALA A 430 -26.85 -12.87 -23.66
N ASN A 431 -26.80 -12.75 -22.33
CA ASN A 431 -27.01 -13.89 -21.45
C ASN A 431 -28.47 -14.35 -21.35
N ALA A 432 -29.45 -13.51 -21.71
CA ALA A 432 -30.83 -13.96 -21.87
C ALA A 432 -30.99 -14.95 -23.04
N ILE A 433 -30.15 -14.85 -24.07
CA ILE A 433 -30.17 -15.72 -25.25
C ILE A 433 -29.20 -16.89 -25.08
N ALA A 434 -28.01 -16.62 -24.53
CA ALA A 434 -26.92 -17.57 -24.38
C ALA A 434 -26.25 -17.38 -23.01
N ALA A 435 -26.87 -17.90 -21.94
CA ALA A 435 -26.36 -17.78 -20.58
C ALA A 435 -24.95 -18.39 -20.42
N GLU A 436 -24.69 -19.52 -21.08
CA GLU A 436 -23.42 -20.25 -21.01
C GLU A 436 -22.29 -19.62 -21.84
N VAL A 437 -22.54 -18.52 -22.57
CA VAL A 437 -21.52 -17.85 -23.38
C VAL A 437 -21.08 -16.56 -22.70
N PRO A 438 -19.89 -16.51 -22.07
CA PRO A 438 -19.34 -15.29 -21.51
C PRO A 438 -19.12 -14.24 -22.60
N VAL A 439 -19.50 -12.99 -22.36
CA VAL A 439 -19.31 -11.91 -23.37
C VAL A 439 -17.85 -11.70 -23.76
N ARG A 440 -16.88 -12.06 -22.92
CA ARG A 440 -15.44 -12.03 -23.27
C ARG A 440 -15.07 -12.97 -24.45
N GLU A 441 -15.89 -13.98 -24.74
CA GLU A 441 -15.72 -14.88 -25.89
C GLU A 441 -16.43 -14.34 -27.14
N CYS A 442 -16.94 -13.11 -27.10
CA CYS A 442 -17.69 -12.51 -28.19
C CYS A 442 -16.90 -11.38 -28.87
N LEU A 443 -17.13 -11.25 -30.17
CA LEU A 443 -16.74 -10.13 -31.00
C LEU A 443 -17.96 -9.22 -31.23
N VAL A 444 -17.73 -7.91 -31.26
CA VAL A 444 -18.67 -6.92 -31.76
C VAL A 444 -18.29 -6.60 -33.21
N CYS A 445 -19.12 -7.07 -34.14
CA CYS A 445 -18.85 -7.04 -35.58
C CYS A 445 -19.79 -6.07 -36.29
N PRO A 446 -19.37 -5.43 -37.40
CA PRO A 446 -20.33 -4.84 -38.34
C PRO A 446 -21.35 -5.90 -38.79
N ASN A 447 -22.60 -5.50 -39.05
CA ASN A 447 -23.64 -6.42 -39.49
C ASN A 447 -23.19 -7.28 -40.69
N GLY A 448 -23.35 -8.60 -40.57
CA GLY A 448 -22.95 -9.54 -41.62
C GLY A 448 -21.44 -9.84 -41.71
N SER A 449 -20.60 -9.18 -40.91
CA SER A 449 -19.16 -9.49 -40.79
C SER A 449 -18.89 -10.54 -39.70
N ARG A 450 -17.81 -11.31 -39.86
CA ARG A 450 -17.23 -12.15 -38.79
C ARG A 450 -15.97 -11.55 -38.15
N ASN A 451 -15.47 -10.45 -38.71
CA ASN A 451 -14.35 -9.68 -38.15
C ASN A 451 -14.92 -8.53 -37.33
N GLY A 452 -14.37 -8.32 -36.14
CA GLY A 452 -14.84 -7.29 -35.21
C GLY A 452 -13.88 -7.11 -34.04
N PHE A 453 -14.33 -6.36 -33.04
CA PHE A 453 -13.55 -6.05 -31.85
C PHE A 453 -13.93 -6.97 -30.70
N GLY A 454 -12.96 -7.44 -29.92
CA GLY A 454 -13.23 -8.20 -28.71
C GLY A 454 -14.06 -7.37 -27.72
N PHE A 455 -15.11 -7.97 -27.15
CA PHE A 455 -16.02 -7.26 -26.23
C PHE A 455 -15.27 -6.63 -25.04
N TYR A 456 -14.33 -7.38 -24.45
CA TYR A 456 -13.50 -6.88 -23.36
C TYR A 456 -12.66 -5.67 -23.79
N ASN A 457 -12.06 -5.69 -24.98
CA ASN A 457 -11.21 -4.60 -25.44
C ASN A 457 -12.01 -3.32 -25.62
N LEU A 458 -13.22 -3.41 -26.17
CA LEU A 458 -14.15 -2.27 -26.25
C LEU A 458 -14.57 -1.78 -24.86
N ALA A 459 -14.90 -2.70 -23.94
CA ALA A 459 -15.28 -2.34 -22.57
C ALA A 459 -14.13 -1.67 -21.80
N ALA A 460 -12.90 -2.14 -21.97
CA ALA A 460 -11.71 -1.54 -21.36
C ALA A 460 -11.44 -0.15 -21.96
N ASP A 461 -11.44 -0.01 -23.28
CA ASP A 461 -11.18 1.27 -23.96
C ASP A 461 -12.26 2.33 -23.69
N LEU A 462 -13.51 1.89 -23.53
CA LEU A 462 -14.63 2.72 -23.06
C LEU A 462 -14.36 3.35 -21.68
N VAL A 463 -13.69 2.60 -20.81
CA VAL A 463 -13.53 2.92 -19.39
C VAL A 463 -12.22 3.66 -19.13
N ASN A 464 -11.10 3.15 -19.64
CA ASN A 464 -9.76 3.65 -19.36
C ASN A 464 -9.34 4.86 -20.22
N TYR A 465 -10.18 5.27 -21.18
CA TYR A 465 -9.94 6.40 -22.07
C TYR A 465 -8.66 6.30 -22.94
N SER A 466 -8.11 5.10 -23.14
CA SER A 466 -6.89 4.92 -23.94
C SER A 466 -7.09 5.30 -25.40
N SER A 467 -8.34 5.29 -25.88
CA SER A 467 -8.73 5.55 -27.26
C SER A 467 -7.95 4.69 -28.26
N SER A 468 -7.66 3.45 -27.87
CA SER A 468 -6.89 2.48 -28.65
C SER A 468 -7.69 1.89 -29.80
N ILE A 469 -9.02 1.86 -29.68
CA ILE A 469 -9.97 1.44 -30.71
C ILE A 469 -10.76 2.65 -31.20
N ALA A 470 -11.39 3.38 -30.30
CA ALA A 470 -12.19 4.57 -30.60
C ALA A 470 -12.40 5.42 -29.35
N SER A 471 -12.98 6.62 -29.51
CA SER A 471 -13.34 7.44 -28.35
C SER A 471 -14.31 6.70 -27.42
N SER A 472 -14.22 6.97 -26.12
CA SER A 472 -15.19 6.45 -25.14
C SER A 472 -16.64 6.83 -25.50
N ASN A 473 -16.88 7.96 -26.17
CA ASN A 473 -18.22 8.36 -26.64
C ASN A 473 -18.73 7.45 -27.77
N ALA A 474 -17.90 7.20 -28.79
CA ALA A 474 -18.25 6.36 -29.93
C ALA A 474 -18.49 4.89 -29.53
N ILE A 475 -17.70 4.38 -28.59
CA ILE A 475 -17.89 3.02 -28.03
C ILE A 475 -19.16 2.95 -27.19
N ALA A 476 -19.45 3.97 -26.37
CA ALA A 476 -20.69 4.00 -25.60
C ALA A 476 -21.93 4.08 -26.51
N ALA A 477 -21.86 4.89 -27.56
CA ALA A 477 -22.91 4.99 -28.58
C ALA A 477 -23.08 3.67 -29.35
N LEU A 478 -21.99 2.94 -29.61
CA LEU A 478 -22.01 1.58 -30.16
C LEU A 478 -22.78 0.61 -29.27
N PHE A 479 -22.50 0.55 -27.96
CA PHE A 479 -23.20 -0.37 -27.07
C PHE A 479 -24.70 -0.05 -26.95
N LYS A 480 -25.09 1.23 -27.11
CA LYS A 480 -26.51 1.59 -27.20
C LYS A 480 -27.21 0.95 -28.41
N GLN A 481 -26.51 0.71 -29.53
CA GLN A 481 -27.07 0.14 -30.76
C GLN A 481 -27.60 -1.30 -30.63
N PHE A 482 -27.50 -1.95 -29.47
CA PHE A 482 -28.09 -3.27 -29.21
C PHE A 482 -29.50 -3.22 -28.60
N SER A 483 -30.04 -2.03 -28.39
CA SER A 483 -31.39 -1.80 -27.88
C SER A 483 -32.01 -0.59 -28.56
N THR A 484 -33.33 -0.51 -28.61
CA THR A 484 -33.98 0.75 -28.98
C THR A 484 -33.84 1.78 -27.84
N PRO A 485 -33.97 3.10 -28.11
CA PRO A 485 -33.93 4.11 -27.05
C PRO A 485 -34.98 3.86 -25.95
N GLY A 486 -36.19 3.43 -26.33
CA GLY A 486 -37.27 3.13 -25.38
C GLY A 486 -37.02 1.87 -24.56
N GLU A 487 -36.45 0.82 -25.16
CA GLU A 487 -36.05 -0.40 -24.44
C GLU A 487 -34.98 -0.11 -23.40
N LEU A 488 -33.94 0.63 -23.77
CA LEU A 488 -32.83 0.94 -22.88
C LEU A 488 -33.26 1.85 -21.73
N ASP A 489 -34.05 2.88 -22.01
CA ASP A 489 -34.66 3.77 -20.99
C ASP A 489 -35.52 2.98 -20.00
N SER A 490 -36.39 2.10 -20.51
CA SER A 490 -37.26 1.26 -19.68
C SER A 490 -36.46 0.27 -18.84
N TRP A 491 -35.39 -0.29 -19.39
CA TRP A 491 -34.52 -1.22 -18.67
C TRP A 491 -33.86 -0.54 -17.46
N VAL A 492 -33.30 0.67 -17.62
CA VAL A 492 -32.71 1.41 -16.49
C VAL A 492 -33.76 1.73 -15.43
N LYS A 493 -34.95 2.20 -15.84
CA LYS A 493 -36.09 2.45 -14.93
C LYS A 493 -36.50 1.21 -14.14
N GLN A 494 -36.54 0.05 -14.79
CA GLN A 494 -36.87 -1.22 -14.14
C GLN A 494 -35.77 -1.66 -13.14
N LEU A 495 -34.51 -1.33 -13.38
CA LEU A 495 -33.45 -1.64 -12.41
C LEU A 495 -33.56 -0.77 -11.15
N THR A 496 -33.80 0.52 -11.30
CA THR A 496 -33.65 1.49 -10.21
C THR A 496 -34.95 1.90 -9.54
N GLY A 497 -36.07 1.83 -10.26
CA GLY A 497 -37.38 2.34 -9.84
C GLY A 497 -37.60 3.82 -10.13
N ASN A 498 -36.58 4.54 -10.60
CA ASN A 498 -36.67 5.98 -10.83
C ASN A 498 -37.34 6.28 -12.17
N SER A 499 -38.66 6.51 -12.16
CA SER A 499 -39.42 6.84 -13.36
C SER A 499 -39.10 8.21 -13.97
N ALA A 500 -38.44 9.10 -13.22
CA ALA A 500 -38.12 10.46 -13.66
C ALA A 500 -36.87 10.57 -14.55
N LEU A 501 -36.07 9.51 -14.66
CA LEU A 501 -34.88 9.49 -15.52
C LEU A 501 -35.26 9.45 -17.01
N GLU A 502 -34.33 9.87 -17.87
CA GLU A 502 -34.41 9.74 -19.33
C GLU A 502 -33.05 9.28 -19.88
N PHE A 503 -32.97 8.07 -20.41
CA PHE A 503 -31.71 7.49 -20.90
C PHE A 503 -31.77 7.03 -22.36
N ARG A 504 -31.97 7.99 -23.26
CA ARG A 504 -32.26 7.76 -24.69
C ARG A 504 -31.18 8.26 -25.63
N GLY A 505 -30.48 9.32 -25.22
CA GLY A 505 -29.55 10.08 -26.07
C GLY A 505 -28.25 9.39 -26.42
N ARG A 506 -27.54 9.97 -27.39
CA ARG A 506 -26.14 9.66 -27.72
C ARG A 506 -25.18 10.35 -26.74
N TYR A 507 -23.89 10.08 -26.92
CA TYR A 507 -22.80 10.72 -26.19
C TYR A 507 -22.10 11.81 -27.01
N GLY A 508 -22.87 12.56 -27.82
CA GLY A 508 -22.35 13.62 -28.68
C GLY A 508 -21.58 13.16 -29.93
N GLU A 509 -21.40 11.85 -30.13
CA GLU A 509 -20.70 11.26 -31.27
C GLU A 509 -21.52 10.13 -31.92
N ASN A 510 -21.20 9.84 -33.19
CA ASN A 510 -21.73 8.67 -33.89
C ASN A 510 -21.19 7.37 -33.26
N PRO A 511 -21.98 6.28 -33.28
CA PRO A 511 -21.48 4.99 -32.81
C PRO A 511 -20.31 4.49 -33.67
N LEU A 512 -19.34 3.82 -33.06
CA LEU A 512 -18.25 3.17 -33.79
C LEU A 512 -18.76 2.23 -34.90
N LEU A 513 -19.85 1.49 -34.62
CA LEU A 513 -20.61 0.74 -35.61
C LEU A 513 -22.10 1.04 -35.44
N SER A 514 -22.77 1.47 -36.50
CA SER A 514 -24.20 1.83 -36.45
C SER A 514 -25.15 0.63 -36.46
N ARG A 515 -24.68 -0.54 -36.95
CA ARG A 515 -25.45 -1.79 -36.99
C ARG A 515 -24.56 -2.95 -36.53
N PRO A 516 -24.23 -3.05 -35.23
CA PRO A 516 -23.40 -4.14 -34.75
C PRO A 516 -24.18 -5.44 -34.61
N ASP A 517 -23.46 -6.55 -34.78
CA ASP A 517 -23.83 -7.88 -34.31
C ASP A 517 -22.87 -8.28 -33.17
N LEU A 518 -23.38 -8.99 -32.15
CA LEU A 518 -22.55 -9.66 -31.16
C LEU A 518 -22.42 -11.13 -31.57
N VAL A 519 -21.20 -11.58 -31.83
CA VAL A 519 -20.92 -12.89 -32.43
C VAL A 519 -19.98 -13.68 -31.53
N ARG A 520 -20.30 -14.95 -31.24
CA ARG A 520 -19.41 -15.86 -30.53
C ARG A 520 -18.19 -16.16 -31.39
N GLN A 521 -16.99 -15.91 -30.85
CA GLN A 521 -15.74 -16.00 -31.62
C GLN A 521 -15.46 -17.40 -32.15
N SER A 522 -15.71 -18.44 -31.34
CA SER A 522 -15.37 -19.83 -31.71
C SER A 522 -16.26 -20.44 -32.80
N SER A 523 -17.56 -20.14 -32.79
CA SER A 523 -18.53 -20.74 -33.71
C SER A 523 -18.98 -19.79 -34.83
N GLY A 524 -18.77 -18.47 -34.68
CA GLY A 524 -19.39 -17.46 -35.53
C GLY A 524 -20.91 -17.34 -35.30
N GLN A 525 -21.45 -17.95 -34.23
CA GLN A 525 -22.86 -17.84 -33.89
C GLN A 525 -23.19 -16.40 -33.51
N ARG A 526 -24.19 -15.83 -34.18
CA ARG A 526 -24.73 -14.53 -33.80
C ARG A 526 -25.60 -14.66 -32.56
N ILE A 527 -25.30 -13.88 -31.52
CA ILE A 527 -26.02 -13.84 -30.25
C ILE A 527 -27.00 -12.68 -30.22
N LEU A 528 -26.54 -11.48 -30.59
CA LEU A 528 -27.37 -10.28 -30.67
C LEU A 528 -27.20 -9.59 -32.03
N SER A 529 -28.24 -8.90 -32.46
CA SER A 529 -28.22 -7.97 -33.59
C SER A 529 -28.80 -6.63 -33.18
N SER A 530 -28.28 -5.57 -33.79
CA SER A 530 -28.84 -4.24 -33.67
C SER A 530 -30.28 -4.15 -34.22
N PRO A 531 -31.20 -3.45 -33.54
CA PRO A 531 -32.51 -3.11 -34.11
C PRO A 531 -32.43 -1.98 -35.16
N ALA A 532 -31.22 -1.52 -35.53
CA ALA A 532 -30.96 -0.49 -36.54
C ALA A 532 -31.68 0.85 -36.26
N THR A 533 -31.68 1.25 -35.00
CA THR A 533 -32.53 2.32 -34.48
C THR A 533 -31.65 3.45 -33.95
N ASP A 534 -31.94 4.70 -34.34
CA ASP A 534 -31.09 5.80 -33.90
C ASP A 534 -31.39 6.27 -32.48
N HIS A 535 -30.36 6.69 -31.75
CA HIS A 535 -30.45 7.25 -30.41
C HIS A 535 -30.45 8.79 -30.46
N ALA A 536 -31.52 9.38 -29.91
CA ALA A 536 -31.68 10.82 -29.73
C ALA A 536 -32.35 11.10 -28.37
N GLY A 537 -32.25 12.33 -27.88
CA GLY A 537 -32.79 12.74 -26.56
C GLY A 537 -31.71 12.85 -25.49
N ASN A 538 -32.11 12.80 -24.22
CA ASN A 538 -31.22 13.06 -23.09
C ASN A 538 -30.64 11.79 -22.48
N ASN A 539 -29.63 11.96 -21.63
CA ASN A 539 -29.06 10.93 -20.76
C ASN A 539 -29.11 11.37 -19.29
N PHE A 540 -30.28 11.86 -18.87
CA PHE A 540 -30.54 12.26 -17.49
C PHE A 540 -30.76 11.04 -16.61
N VAL A 541 -29.85 10.83 -15.68
CA VAL A 541 -29.94 9.83 -14.61
C VAL A 541 -29.53 10.49 -13.29
N SER A 542 -29.85 9.87 -12.17
CA SER A 542 -29.47 10.42 -10.86
C SER A 542 -28.22 9.73 -10.29
N THR A 543 -27.60 10.34 -9.28
CA THR A 543 -26.48 9.70 -8.54
C THR A 543 -26.92 8.40 -7.86
N TYR A 544 -28.16 8.34 -7.36
CA TYR A 544 -28.78 7.09 -6.89
C TYR A 544 -28.82 6.01 -7.98
N ASP A 545 -29.26 6.33 -9.19
CA ASP A 545 -29.37 5.34 -10.27
C ASP A 545 -28.01 4.67 -10.58
N LEU A 546 -26.94 5.48 -10.62
CA LEU A 546 -25.58 4.97 -10.86
C LEU A 546 -25.07 4.11 -9.70
N VAL A 547 -25.24 4.56 -8.44
CA VAL A 547 -24.84 3.77 -7.26
C VAL A 547 -25.62 2.48 -7.18
N ARG A 548 -26.93 2.53 -7.46
CA ARG A 548 -27.82 1.36 -7.48
C ARG A 548 -27.34 0.30 -8.44
N ILE A 549 -26.96 0.68 -9.65
CA ILE A 549 -26.52 -0.26 -10.69
C ILE A 549 -25.09 -0.73 -10.43
N LEU A 550 -24.19 0.12 -9.94
CA LEU A 550 -22.84 -0.30 -9.56
C LEU A 550 -22.86 -1.29 -8.39
N ALA A 551 -23.70 -1.05 -7.38
CA ALA A 551 -23.90 -1.98 -6.27
C ALA A 551 -24.48 -3.32 -6.74
N MET A 552 -25.36 -3.32 -7.76
CA MET A 552 -25.83 -4.56 -8.39
C MET A 552 -24.71 -5.34 -9.06
N LEU A 553 -23.79 -4.65 -9.74
CA LEU A 553 -22.62 -5.28 -10.35
C LEU A 553 -21.67 -5.85 -9.28
N GLY A 554 -21.30 -5.02 -8.30
CA GLY A 554 -20.33 -5.38 -7.26
C GLY A 554 -20.79 -6.52 -6.37
N TRP A 555 -22.07 -6.52 -5.97
CA TRP A 555 -22.61 -7.51 -5.05
C TRP A 555 -23.48 -8.57 -5.73
N HIS A 556 -23.45 -8.72 -7.05
CA HIS A 556 -24.37 -9.57 -7.83
C HIS A 556 -24.57 -10.97 -7.24
N ASN A 557 -23.49 -11.64 -6.82
CA ASN A 557 -23.56 -13.00 -6.28
C ASN A 557 -24.19 -13.08 -4.89
N HIS A 558 -24.21 -11.98 -4.15
CA HIS A 558 -24.74 -11.86 -2.78
C HIS A 558 -26.14 -11.26 -2.74
N LEU A 559 -26.68 -10.91 -3.91
CA LEU A 559 -28.03 -10.39 -4.06
C LEU A 559 -29.05 -11.51 -4.29
N PRO A 560 -30.29 -11.36 -3.79
CA PRO A 560 -31.39 -12.23 -4.20
C PRO A 560 -31.69 -12.02 -5.70
N VAL A 561 -32.21 -13.07 -6.36
CA VAL A 561 -32.48 -13.06 -7.82
C VAL A 561 -33.36 -11.87 -8.24
N ALA A 562 -34.32 -11.44 -7.41
CA ALA A 562 -35.19 -10.30 -7.68
C ALA A 562 -34.47 -8.93 -7.65
N ALA A 563 -33.26 -8.86 -7.10
CA ALA A 563 -32.46 -7.64 -7.00
C ALA A 563 -31.24 -7.60 -7.92
N ARG A 564 -30.86 -8.74 -8.52
CA ARG A 564 -29.74 -8.87 -9.48
C ARG A 564 -30.00 -8.15 -10.81
N ILE A 565 -28.94 -7.91 -11.58
CA ILE A 565 -29.09 -7.52 -12.99
C ILE A 565 -29.77 -8.69 -13.72
N PRO A 566 -30.93 -8.48 -14.39
CA PRO A 566 -31.72 -9.58 -14.94
C PRO A 566 -30.93 -10.31 -16.02
N ASN A 567 -31.02 -11.64 -16.01
CA ASN A 567 -30.37 -12.58 -16.95
C ASN A 567 -28.83 -12.59 -16.97
N ALA A 568 -28.18 -11.60 -16.35
CA ALA A 568 -26.73 -11.49 -16.37
C ALA A 568 -26.05 -12.64 -15.60
N GLN A 569 -25.13 -13.32 -16.28
CA GLN A 569 -24.29 -14.35 -15.67
C GLN A 569 -22.98 -13.75 -15.16
N TRP A 570 -22.47 -14.30 -14.05
CA TRP A 570 -21.24 -13.80 -13.46
C TRP A 570 -20.03 -13.92 -14.40
N SER A 571 -19.97 -14.99 -15.19
CA SER A 571 -18.94 -15.22 -16.21
C SER A 571 -18.87 -14.11 -17.27
N SER A 572 -19.98 -13.39 -17.51
CA SER A 572 -19.99 -12.18 -18.33
C SER A 572 -19.70 -10.92 -17.52
N LEU A 573 -20.32 -10.77 -16.34
CA LEU A 573 -20.16 -9.57 -15.50
C LEU A 573 -18.72 -9.34 -15.06
N GLU A 574 -17.94 -10.40 -14.84
CA GLU A 574 -16.53 -10.26 -14.51
C GLU A 574 -15.72 -9.53 -15.61
N THR A 575 -16.18 -9.57 -16.86
CA THR A 575 -15.59 -8.80 -17.97
C THR A 575 -15.75 -7.30 -17.72
N VAL A 576 -16.92 -6.88 -17.24
CA VAL A 576 -17.22 -5.49 -16.90
C VAL A 576 -16.49 -5.07 -15.62
N VAL A 577 -16.43 -5.94 -14.61
CA VAL A 577 -15.65 -5.71 -13.38
C VAL A 577 -14.19 -5.42 -13.70
N ARG A 578 -13.55 -6.26 -14.53
CA ARG A 578 -12.14 -6.07 -14.94
C ARG A 578 -11.95 -4.77 -15.70
N ALA A 579 -12.84 -4.45 -16.65
CA ALA A 579 -12.78 -3.19 -17.39
C ALA A 579 -12.93 -1.98 -16.45
N MET A 580 -13.91 -1.98 -15.54
CA MET A 580 -14.11 -0.92 -14.54
C MET A 580 -12.94 -0.76 -13.57
N GLY A 581 -12.17 -1.82 -13.33
CA GLY A 581 -10.92 -1.73 -12.56
C GLY A 581 -9.82 -0.93 -13.24
N THR A 582 -9.90 -0.72 -14.56
CA THR A 582 -8.89 0.00 -15.36
C THR A 582 -9.17 1.49 -15.57
N ASP A 583 -10.28 2.02 -15.03
CA ASP A 583 -10.62 3.44 -15.15
C ASP A 583 -9.52 4.34 -14.57
N THR A 584 -9.31 5.48 -15.21
CA THR A 584 -8.23 6.41 -14.87
C THR A 584 -8.49 7.24 -13.62
N ALA A 585 -9.75 7.41 -13.17
CA ALA A 585 -10.04 8.17 -11.96
C ALA A 585 -9.66 7.39 -10.70
N ARG A 586 -8.61 7.86 -10.02
CA ARG A 586 -8.06 7.22 -8.83
C ARG A 586 -8.30 8.01 -7.53
N TYR A 587 -9.42 8.72 -7.39
CA TYR A 587 -9.73 9.42 -6.12
C TYR A 587 -9.78 8.51 -4.90
N LEU A 588 -10.22 7.24 -5.05
CA LEU A 588 -10.14 6.28 -3.96
C LEU A 588 -8.69 5.97 -3.57
N ASP A 589 -7.74 5.93 -4.51
CA ASP A 589 -6.33 5.75 -4.18
C ASP A 589 -5.77 6.97 -3.47
N VAL A 590 -6.12 8.17 -3.97
CA VAL A 590 -5.78 9.46 -3.34
C VAL A 590 -6.27 9.48 -1.89
N ALA A 591 -7.53 9.07 -1.67
CA ALA A 591 -8.12 8.97 -0.34
C ALA A 591 -7.41 7.92 0.53
N ILE A 592 -7.15 6.71 0.03
CA ILE A 592 -6.47 5.65 0.77
C ILE A 592 -5.05 6.09 1.18
N GLU A 593 -4.33 6.76 0.28
CA GLU A 593 -2.99 7.31 0.53
C GLU A 593 -3.01 8.43 1.58
N ARG A 594 -3.95 9.37 1.46
CA ARG A 594 -4.11 10.47 2.41
C ARG A 594 -4.45 9.97 3.82
N LEU A 595 -5.26 8.91 3.91
CA LEU A 595 -5.66 8.30 5.18
C LEU A 595 -4.62 7.30 5.74
N GLY A 596 -3.45 7.15 5.09
CA GLY A 596 -2.39 6.25 5.55
C GLY A 596 -2.73 4.76 5.43
N LEU A 597 -3.69 4.41 4.57
CA LEU A 597 -4.26 3.06 4.46
C LEU A 597 -3.60 2.19 3.39
N THR A 598 -2.73 2.74 2.53
CA THR A 598 -2.19 2.07 1.33
C THR A 598 -1.60 0.67 1.59
N SER A 599 -0.74 0.55 2.60
CA SER A 599 -0.10 -0.73 2.99
C SER A 599 -0.84 -1.46 4.12
N ARG A 600 -2.04 -0.99 4.48
CA ARG A 600 -2.80 -1.45 5.64
C ARG A 600 -4.06 -2.21 5.27
N ILE A 601 -4.58 -2.04 4.06
CA ILE A 601 -5.79 -2.74 3.61
C ILE A 601 -5.45 -4.05 2.91
N GLU A 602 -6.31 -5.04 3.07
CA GLU A 602 -6.19 -6.36 2.46
C GLU A 602 -7.27 -6.55 1.38
N SER A 603 -6.94 -7.28 0.31
CA SER A 603 -7.87 -7.68 -0.76
C SER A 603 -8.75 -6.56 -1.34
N PRO A 604 -8.20 -5.40 -1.73
CA PRO A 604 -9.02 -4.30 -2.25
C PRO A 604 -9.66 -4.65 -3.59
N VAL A 605 -10.86 -4.11 -3.81
CA VAL A 605 -11.56 -4.02 -5.09
C VAL A 605 -11.95 -2.57 -5.30
N ILE A 606 -11.51 -1.99 -6.41
CA ILE A 606 -11.79 -0.60 -6.76
C ILE A 606 -12.35 -0.56 -8.17
N LEU A 607 -13.64 -0.24 -8.29
CA LEU A 607 -14.31 -0.03 -9.57
C LEU A 607 -14.65 1.45 -9.69
N SER A 608 -14.39 2.07 -10.83
CA SER A 608 -14.76 3.47 -11.02
C SER A 608 -15.19 3.81 -12.44
N LYS A 609 -15.88 4.94 -12.55
CA LYS A 609 -16.14 5.64 -13.79
C LYS A 609 -16.26 7.13 -13.51
N LEU A 610 -15.49 7.94 -14.24
CA LEU A 610 -15.60 9.40 -14.15
C LEU A 610 -16.34 10.00 -15.36
N GLY A 611 -16.87 11.20 -15.18
CA GLY A 611 -17.25 12.13 -16.25
C GLY A 611 -16.80 13.54 -15.85
N PHE A 612 -16.09 14.23 -16.74
CA PHE A 612 -15.53 15.55 -16.47
C PHE A 612 -15.63 16.42 -17.72
N GLY A 613 -15.96 17.68 -17.54
CA GLY A 613 -15.95 18.67 -18.61
C GLY A 613 -16.67 19.96 -18.26
N ARG A 614 -16.39 21.01 -19.05
CA ARG A 614 -17.11 22.28 -18.97
C ARG A 614 -18.41 22.20 -19.78
N SER A 615 -19.52 22.58 -19.16
CA SER A 615 -20.78 22.80 -19.86
C SER A 615 -20.81 24.23 -20.40
N SER A 616 -20.86 24.40 -21.72
CA SER A 616 -21.10 25.72 -22.33
C SER A 616 -22.49 26.25 -22.04
N ILE A 617 -23.49 25.36 -21.93
CA ILE A 617 -24.89 25.73 -21.66
C ILE A 617 -25.07 26.24 -20.22
N ARG A 618 -24.42 25.59 -19.25
CA ARG A 618 -24.49 25.95 -17.83
C ARG A 618 -23.34 26.88 -17.39
N ASP A 619 -22.47 27.22 -18.32
CA ASP A 619 -21.24 28.02 -18.15
C ASP A 619 -20.44 27.68 -16.89
N ARG A 620 -20.15 26.40 -16.69
CA ARG A 620 -19.45 25.90 -15.51
C ARG A 620 -18.75 24.57 -15.75
N THR A 621 -17.73 24.28 -14.96
CA THR A 621 -17.06 22.97 -14.95
C THR A 621 -17.80 22.00 -14.06
N GLU A 622 -18.00 20.76 -14.54
CA GLU A 622 -18.68 19.70 -13.81
C GLU A 622 -17.84 18.42 -13.78
N LEU A 623 -17.97 17.68 -12.68
CA LEU A 623 -17.25 16.45 -12.45
C LEU A 623 -18.18 15.47 -11.75
N THR A 624 -18.33 14.29 -12.34
CA THR A 624 -19.04 13.15 -11.75
C THR A 624 -18.06 12.03 -11.48
N TYR A 625 -18.02 11.54 -10.23
CA TYR A 625 -17.23 10.37 -9.86
C TYR A 625 -18.16 9.27 -9.35
N LEU A 626 -18.20 8.13 -10.06
CA LEU A 626 -18.87 6.90 -9.66
C LEU A 626 -17.82 5.90 -9.23
N ALA A 627 -17.95 5.31 -8.04
CA ALA A 627 -16.97 4.36 -7.55
C ALA A 627 -17.55 3.33 -6.57
N MET A 628 -16.86 2.19 -6.49
CA MET A 628 -17.04 1.17 -5.47
C MET A 628 -15.67 0.85 -4.87
N LEU A 629 -15.65 0.74 -3.54
CA LEU A 629 -14.52 0.24 -2.78
C LEU A 629 -14.98 -0.93 -1.90
N GLN A 630 -14.26 -2.04 -1.95
CA GLN A 630 -14.37 -3.14 -0.99
C GLN A 630 -12.98 -3.57 -0.55
N PHE A 631 -12.73 -3.73 0.75
CA PHE A 631 -11.45 -4.22 1.28
C PHE A 631 -11.63 -4.74 2.71
N VAL A 632 -10.64 -5.51 3.19
CA VAL A 632 -10.55 -5.92 4.59
C VAL A 632 -9.66 -4.95 5.35
N ASP A 633 -10.21 -4.35 6.41
CA ASP A 633 -9.51 -3.54 7.41
C ASP A 633 -9.01 -4.46 8.54
N PRO A 634 -7.70 -4.77 8.62
CA PRO A 634 -7.17 -5.72 9.60
C PRO A 634 -6.94 -5.08 10.97
N ARG A 635 -7.08 -3.76 11.12
CA ARG A 635 -6.75 -3.06 12.38
C ARG A 635 -7.51 -3.60 13.61
N PRO A 636 -8.79 -4.00 13.54
CA PRO A 636 -9.47 -4.61 14.68
C PRO A 636 -8.79 -5.88 15.23
N ARG A 637 -7.96 -6.58 14.45
CA ARG A 637 -7.18 -7.75 14.89
C ARG A 637 -6.23 -7.43 16.05
N LYS A 638 -5.74 -6.19 16.15
CA LYS A 638 -4.94 -5.73 17.30
C LYS A 638 -5.71 -5.78 18.62
N GLN A 639 -7.04 -5.77 18.57
CA GLN A 639 -7.93 -5.86 19.73
C GLN A 639 -8.50 -7.27 19.93
N GLY A 640 -7.92 -8.29 19.27
CA GLY A 640 -8.41 -9.67 19.32
C GLY A 640 -9.74 -9.89 18.56
N LYS A 641 -10.14 -8.95 17.69
CA LYS A 641 -11.36 -9.06 16.88
C LYS A 641 -11.03 -9.50 15.44
N PRO A 642 -11.97 -10.09 14.69
CA PRO A 642 -11.77 -10.36 13.26
C PRO A 642 -11.43 -9.09 12.49
N GLY A 643 -10.75 -9.22 11.34
CA GLY A 643 -10.65 -8.11 10.39
C GLY A 643 -12.04 -7.66 9.94
N MET A 644 -12.21 -6.42 9.53
CA MET A 644 -13.53 -5.89 9.16
C MET A 644 -13.61 -5.65 7.66
N LEU A 645 -14.56 -6.31 6.98
CA LEU A 645 -14.88 -6.01 5.60
C LEU A 645 -15.57 -4.64 5.52
N ARG A 646 -14.94 -3.70 4.81
CA ARG A 646 -15.48 -2.38 4.48
C ARG A 646 -15.96 -2.42 3.04
N THR A 647 -17.20 -2.03 2.78
CA THR A 647 -17.72 -1.95 1.41
C THR A 647 -18.63 -0.74 1.22
N VAL A 648 -18.37 0.03 0.18
CA VAL A 648 -19.10 1.27 -0.13
C VAL A 648 -19.17 1.48 -1.64
N CYS A 649 -20.34 1.88 -2.13
CA CYS A 649 -20.54 2.45 -3.46
C CYS A 649 -20.90 3.92 -3.31
N MET A 650 -20.42 4.78 -4.21
CA MET A 650 -20.71 6.20 -4.19
C MET A 650 -20.79 6.80 -5.59
N ALA A 651 -21.62 7.83 -5.74
CA ALA A 651 -21.61 8.71 -6.89
C ALA A 651 -21.71 10.15 -6.40
N LEU A 652 -20.80 11.01 -6.83
CA LEU A 652 -20.80 12.44 -6.51
C LEU A 652 -20.85 13.23 -7.81
N LEU A 653 -21.69 14.26 -7.86
CA LEU A 653 -21.72 15.29 -8.89
C LEU A 653 -21.32 16.61 -8.25
N GLY A 654 -20.16 17.14 -8.66
CA GLY A 654 -19.70 18.46 -8.28
C GLY A 654 -19.68 19.44 -9.45
N ALA A 655 -19.73 20.73 -9.12
CA ALA A 655 -19.59 21.81 -10.09
C ALA A 655 -18.92 23.04 -9.47
N GLU A 656 -18.18 23.79 -10.29
CA GLU A 656 -17.58 25.07 -9.93
C GLU A 656 -17.85 26.09 -11.04
N ALA A 657 -18.14 27.33 -10.66
CA ALA A 657 -18.52 28.42 -11.56
C ALA A 657 -17.85 29.73 -11.11
N SER A 658 -16.54 29.82 -11.33
CA SER A 658 -15.74 31.01 -10.99
C SER A 658 -15.50 31.93 -12.19
N GLY A 659 -15.82 31.48 -13.40
CA GLY A 659 -15.60 32.20 -14.66
C GLY A 659 -14.24 31.92 -15.29
N ASP A 660 -13.32 31.24 -14.59
CA ASP A 660 -12.06 30.75 -15.12
C ASP A 660 -12.07 29.21 -15.14
N ALA A 661 -12.11 28.63 -16.35
CA ALA A 661 -12.17 27.19 -16.54
C ALA A 661 -11.00 26.43 -15.89
N ASN A 662 -9.80 27.00 -15.86
CA ASN A 662 -8.63 26.37 -15.24
C ASN A 662 -8.70 26.42 -13.72
N ALA A 663 -9.18 27.54 -13.16
CA ALA A 663 -9.40 27.65 -11.73
C ALA A 663 -10.52 26.71 -11.26
N GLU A 664 -11.65 26.68 -11.98
CA GLU A 664 -12.77 25.78 -11.69
C GLU A 664 -12.36 24.31 -11.73
N ALA A 665 -11.63 23.88 -12.76
CA ALA A 665 -11.19 22.49 -12.90
C ALA A 665 -10.31 22.04 -11.73
N ARG A 666 -9.31 22.84 -11.35
CA ARG A 666 -8.42 22.54 -10.22
C ARG A 666 -9.14 22.55 -8.88
N GLN A 667 -10.00 23.55 -8.65
CA GLN A 667 -10.80 23.62 -7.42
C GLN A 667 -11.72 22.42 -7.30
N LEU A 668 -12.36 22.02 -8.40
CA LEU A 668 -13.27 20.89 -8.43
C LEU A 668 -12.53 19.55 -8.27
N ASP A 669 -11.33 19.39 -8.84
CA ASP A 669 -10.52 18.18 -8.67
C ASP A 669 -10.10 17.98 -7.20
N ALA A 670 -9.48 19.01 -6.61
CA ALA A 670 -9.11 19.02 -5.20
C ALA A 670 -10.33 18.83 -4.28
N ARG A 671 -11.48 19.42 -4.63
CA ARG A 671 -12.73 19.25 -3.90
C ARG A 671 -13.20 17.81 -3.95
N MET A 672 -13.24 17.19 -5.13
CA MET A 672 -13.67 15.81 -5.27
C MET A 672 -12.76 14.86 -4.48
N ALA A 673 -11.43 15.06 -4.55
CA ALA A 673 -10.47 14.31 -3.73
C ALA A 673 -10.74 14.45 -2.23
N ALA A 674 -11.00 15.67 -1.73
CA ALA A 674 -11.30 15.92 -0.32
C ALA A 674 -12.60 15.25 0.15
N GLU A 675 -13.67 15.33 -0.62
CA GLU A 675 -14.97 14.78 -0.24
C GLU A 675 -14.99 13.25 -0.29
N VAL A 676 -14.33 12.64 -1.29
CA VAL A 676 -14.11 11.18 -1.34
C VAL A 676 -13.25 10.72 -0.15
N THR A 677 -12.22 11.50 0.20
CA THR A 677 -11.39 11.23 1.39
C THR A 677 -12.22 11.24 2.67
N GLU A 678 -13.11 12.22 2.84
CA GLU A 678 -13.97 12.30 4.04
C GLU A 678 -14.99 11.16 4.11
N ILE A 679 -15.62 10.80 2.98
CA ILE A 679 -16.53 9.64 2.93
C ILE A 679 -15.78 8.37 3.35
N LEU A 680 -14.58 8.12 2.78
CA LEU A 680 -13.80 6.94 3.12
C LEU A 680 -13.35 6.96 4.58
N ARG A 681 -12.89 8.10 5.09
CA ARG A 681 -12.50 8.27 6.50
C ARG A 681 -13.64 7.86 7.42
N ARG A 682 -14.86 8.34 7.16
CA ARG A 682 -16.06 8.01 7.96
C ARG A 682 -16.49 6.54 7.86
N VAL A 683 -16.30 5.89 6.71
CA VAL A 683 -16.54 4.44 6.57
C VAL A 683 -15.52 3.65 7.41
N VAL A 684 -14.25 4.04 7.34
CA VAL A 684 -13.15 3.39 8.06
C VAL A 684 -13.26 3.59 9.58
N THR A 685 -13.69 4.77 10.03
CA THR A 685 -13.92 5.07 11.46
C THR A 685 -15.31 4.68 11.96
N GLN A 686 -16.19 4.15 11.10
CA GLN A 686 -17.58 3.80 11.42
C GLN A 686 -18.44 4.99 11.89
N GLU A 687 -18.11 6.20 11.46
CA GLU A 687 -18.96 7.40 11.67
C GLU A 687 -20.15 7.44 10.71
N MET A 688 -20.11 6.65 9.63
CA MET A 688 -21.27 6.38 8.76
C MET A 688 -21.74 4.92 8.83
N ALA A 689 -20.95 4.08 9.52
CA ALA A 689 -20.94 2.61 9.59
C ALA A 689 -21.13 1.90 8.25
#